data_AF-A0A485NHN5-F1
#
_entry.id   AF-A0A485NHN5-F1
#
_cell.length_a   1.000
_cell.length_b   1.000
_cell.length_c   1.000
_cell.angle_alpha   90.00
_cell.angle_beta   90.00
_cell.angle_gamma   90.00
#
_symmetry.space_group_name_H-M   'P 1'
#
loop_
_entity.id
_entity.type
_entity.pdbx_description
1 polymer ?
#
loop_
_entity_poly.entity_id
_entity_poly.type
_entity_poly.pdbx_seq_one_letter_code
_entity_poly.pdbx_strand_id
1 'polypeptide(L)'
;MSSRGSPGVEFSTTTVSSVAVQAGDSKIVIAVVKCGKWVQLQLAESQPNLLEIGSSQDETKKLLHDHELLLAKLKALEDQVWELLQEADKTAEENKDQSQVYDAMANTLGEAWTALVSMLEKRRELLRLTSEFFENALEFAIKIDQAEDFLRNTQEFESAESLKSLLQLHENHTKELLERSLALLNKSQQLTDFIEKFKCDGPNVNSELIQGAHNSCLKIDSLLELLQDRRRQLDKGLKQQQQELGQVLKICQWDQQENQVTCWFQKTIKDLQEQSLGSSLSDNEELICKHEELIIKAKEWNSAVEKLKSDALGILLSKDYVEKEHLQLSNQKLDQLQGEFGRLMVERKTWLKKANVFFNSANKAFDVLGRVEAYLKLLKSEGLSLPVLAARHEELHREIKDCTADALQEGQALISQVDSCSSQITGVHEMMGCIQRRVDHLTKQCSAHKEFALKKQQLTASVEGHLKKVETSIQKISPVLSNAMDVGSSLSESGKILSKYLELDIQAKETAQELEAATKLMTEKNEFEPDEVALLSSKAKWLEEELKILGRSISSRSQVLQTYVAFLKSSEELEEQCQSLKEFYQTEIPRKEEDDAESKRQFDSAEKQWQLFLNRSFLTQDLGLEFLNLINMAKKNEILNVKNEVYFMENTMESQKAEREELSHLRMTWQLKATASKPVKQQWGAFKEQLRKTTYNLKLLQEALMPVSALDLGGSLQTILGLQKKWSEMKPHLQQLNVEVQYIVKESEELTGKGAPVKEKSQQLKELIHLHQKQQERIQDYEDILYKVVQFHQVKEKLGHLIKSREMEFLEQPKELEDGHEAQVQLSRSQEKQAHIEQLHKLALSLGVDVISSVQRPVSNLEHHHSYLTKAESWVIIISMKPGRLPSTC
;
A
#
# COMPACT_ATOMS: atom_id res chain seq x y z
N MET A 1 7.39 -58.60 -126.74
CA MET A 1 8.52 -59.05 -127.59
C MET A 1 8.34 -60.53 -127.86
N SER A 2 8.48 -60.93 -129.11
CA SER A 2 8.19 -62.26 -129.64
C SER A 2 9.21 -63.32 -129.22
N SER A 3 8.75 -64.52 -128.89
CA SER A 3 9.49 -65.75 -129.19
C SER A 3 8.51 -66.85 -129.66
N ARG A 4 8.73 -67.29 -130.89
CA ARG A 4 8.10 -68.48 -131.49
C ARG A 4 8.60 -69.72 -130.76
N GLY A 5 7.68 -70.48 -130.18
CA GLY A 5 7.83 -71.90 -129.86
C GLY A 5 6.67 -72.66 -130.52
N SER A 6 6.96 -73.83 -131.07
CA SER A 6 6.15 -74.67 -131.97
C SER A 6 4.65 -74.81 -131.65
N PRO A 7 3.78 -75.06 -132.66
CA PRO A 7 2.36 -75.32 -132.44
C PRO A 7 2.17 -76.69 -131.78
N GLY A 8 2.00 -76.70 -130.46
CA GLY A 8 1.41 -77.82 -129.76
C GLY A 8 -0.06 -77.92 -130.16
N VAL A 9 -0.49 -79.09 -130.59
CA VAL A 9 -1.86 -79.43 -130.97
C VAL A 9 -2.86 -78.86 -129.96
N GLU A 10 -3.67 -77.88 -130.37
CA GLU A 10 -4.86 -77.47 -129.62
C GLU A 10 -5.84 -78.65 -129.64
N PHE A 11 -5.95 -79.35 -128.53
CA PHE A 11 -7.00 -80.34 -128.34
C PHE A 11 -8.31 -79.60 -128.05
N SER A 12 -9.32 -79.74 -128.92
CA SER A 12 -10.67 -79.23 -128.66
C SER A 12 -11.22 -79.87 -127.38
N THR A 13 -11.56 -79.02 -126.41
CA THR A 13 -12.20 -79.40 -125.15
C THR A 13 -13.71 -79.48 -125.37
N THR A 14 -14.33 -80.63 -125.14
CA THR A 14 -15.77 -80.88 -125.37
C THR A 14 -16.43 -81.39 -124.10
N THR A 15 -17.53 -80.78 -123.69
CA THR A 15 -18.35 -81.30 -122.57
C THR A 15 -19.04 -82.59 -122.98
N VAL A 16 -18.84 -83.66 -122.23
CA VAL A 16 -19.34 -85.01 -122.49
C VAL A 16 -20.63 -85.29 -121.72
N SER A 17 -20.74 -84.78 -120.50
CA SER A 17 -21.93 -84.92 -119.64
C SER A 17 -21.99 -83.77 -118.64
N SER A 18 -23.16 -83.50 -118.07
CA SER A 18 -23.33 -82.52 -117.01
C SER A 18 -24.34 -82.99 -115.97
N VAL A 19 -24.01 -82.84 -114.69
CA VAL A 19 -24.87 -83.18 -113.55
C VAL A 19 -25.17 -81.90 -112.78
N ALA A 20 -26.45 -81.61 -112.57
CA ALA A 20 -26.87 -80.52 -111.70
C ALA A 20 -27.28 -81.07 -110.33
N VAL A 21 -26.73 -80.50 -109.26
CA VAL A 21 -27.07 -80.82 -107.88
C VAL A 21 -27.65 -79.58 -107.22
N GLN A 22 -28.85 -79.69 -106.65
CA GLN A 22 -29.56 -78.57 -106.03
C GLN A 22 -30.05 -78.92 -104.62
N ALA A 23 -29.84 -78.00 -103.68
CA ALA A 23 -30.41 -78.03 -102.34
C ALA A 23 -30.74 -76.61 -101.87
N GLY A 24 -32.02 -76.37 -101.54
CA GLY A 24 -32.50 -75.03 -101.23
C GLY A 24 -32.28 -74.06 -102.39
N ASP A 25 -31.76 -72.88 -102.08
CA ASP A 25 -31.39 -71.85 -103.05
C ASP A 25 -29.97 -72.06 -103.62
N SER A 26 -29.26 -73.11 -103.17
CA SER A 26 -27.93 -73.48 -103.67
C SER A 26 -28.02 -74.53 -104.79
N LYS A 27 -27.35 -74.27 -105.91
CA LYS A 27 -27.29 -75.12 -107.10
C LYS A 27 -25.88 -75.10 -107.67
N ILE A 28 -25.35 -76.29 -107.96
CA ILE A 28 -24.12 -76.46 -108.72
C ILE A 28 -24.37 -77.27 -109.99
N VAL A 29 -23.66 -76.95 -111.06
CA VAL A 29 -23.64 -77.75 -112.29
C VAL A 29 -22.22 -78.22 -112.53
N ILE A 30 -22.02 -79.52 -112.50
CA ILE A 30 -20.73 -80.19 -112.70
C ILE A 30 -20.71 -80.73 -114.12
N ALA A 31 -19.79 -80.24 -114.94
CA ALA A 31 -19.57 -80.72 -116.30
C ALA A 31 -18.41 -81.72 -116.32
N VAL A 32 -18.61 -82.86 -116.97
CA VAL A 32 -17.55 -83.79 -117.34
C VAL A 32 -17.03 -83.34 -118.70
N VAL A 33 -15.80 -82.86 -118.75
CA VAL A 33 -15.22 -82.25 -119.95
C VAL A 33 -14.05 -83.09 -120.44
N LYS A 34 -14.01 -83.38 -121.74
CA LYS A 34 -12.96 -84.19 -122.38
C LYS A 34 -12.09 -83.33 -123.27
N CYS A 35 -10.77 -83.39 -123.07
CA CYS A 35 -9.77 -82.70 -123.87
C CYS A 35 -8.69 -83.70 -124.31
N GLY A 36 -8.72 -84.11 -125.60
CA GLY A 36 -7.82 -85.13 -126.13
C GLY A 36 -8.00 -86.50 -125.44
N LYS A 37 -6.96 -86.98 -124.74
CA LYS A 37 -6.98 -88.22 -123.94
C LYS A 37 -7.38 -88.01 -122.47
N TRP A 38 -7.68 -86.78 -122.06
CA TRP A 38 -7.98 -86.42 -120.67
C TRP A 38 -9.48 -86.16 -120.47
N VAL A 39 -10.02 -86.56 -119.33
CA VAL A 39 -11.39 -86.26 -118.88
C VAL A 39 -11.32 -85.65 -117.50
N GLN A 40 -11.95 -84.49 -117.31
CA GLN A 40 -11.90 -83.70 -116.08
C GLN A 40 -13.32 -83.29 -115.65
N LEU A 41 -13.59 -83.35 -114.35
CA LEU A 41 -14.78 -82.72 -113.75
C LEU A 41 -14.50 -81.23 -113.53
N GLN A 42 -15.34 -80.38 -114.09
CA GLN A 42 -15.27 -78.94 -113.90
C GLN A 42 -16.59 -78.44 -113.35
N LEU A 43 -16.53 -77.57 -112.34
CA LEU A 43 -17.70 -76.81 -111.91
C LEU A 43 -18.02 -75.77 -112.99
N ALA A 44 -19.13 -75.97 -113.70
CA ALA A 44 -19.57 -75.12 -114.80
C ALA A 44 -20.42 -73.94 -114.32
N GLU A 45 -21.23 -74.14 -113.28
CA GLU A 45 -22.10 -73.11 -112.70
C GLU A 45 -22.21 -73.30 -111.19
N SER A 46 -22.22 -72.20 -110.43
CA SER A 46 -22.57 -72.16 -109.00
C SER A 46 -23.51 -71.00 -108.74
N GLN A 47 -24.69 -71.31 -108.22
CA GLN A 47 -25.66 -70.34 -107.73
C GLN A 47 -25.97 -70.62 -106.26
N PRO A 48 -25.77 -69.68 -105.33
CA PRO A 48 -25.08 -68.41 -105.53
C PRO A 48 -23.59 -68.64 -105.84
N ASN A 49 -22.92 -67.56 -106.23
CA ASN A 49 -21.47 -67.58 -106.48
C ASN A 49 -20.72 -68.17 -105.26
N LEU A 50 -19.64 -68.92 -105.51
CA LEU A 50 -18.86 -69.55 -104.43
C LEU A 50 -18.28 -68.55 -103.41
N LEU A 51 -18.10 -67.30 -103.78
CA LEU A 51 -17.64 -66.27 -102.86
C LEU A 51 -18.75 -65.36 -102.35
N GLU A 52 -20.02 -65.60 -102.68
CA GLU A 52 -21.15 -64.82 -102.14
C GLU A 52 -21.34 -65.12 -100.66
N ILE A 53 -21.12 -64.16 -99.78
CA ILE A 53 -21.16 -64.41 -98.33
C ILE A 53 -22.52 -64.11 -97.68
N GLY A 54 -23.46 -63.49 -98.40
CA GLY A 54 -24.67 -62.90 -97.81
C GLY A 54 -24.41 -61.50 -97.27
N SER A 55 -25.47 -60.78 -96.87
CA SER A 55 -25.37 -59.39 -96.39
C SER A 55 -25.69 -59.25 -94.89
N SER A 56 -26.08 -60.34 -94.24
CA SER A 56 -26.43 -60.39 -92.82
C SER A 56 -26.17 -61.76 -92.21
N GLN A 57 -26.18 -61.85 -90.88
CA GLN A 57 -26.01 -63.12 -90.16
C GLN A 57 -27.05 -64.16 -90.59
N ASP A 58 -28.31 -63.76 -90.75
CA ASP A 58 -29.41 -64.64 -91.12
C ASP A 58 -29.26 -65.15 -92.56
N GLU A 59 -28.88 -64.26 -93.48
CA GLU A 59 -28.60 -64.63 -94.87
C GLU A 59 -27.42 -65.60 -94.96
N THR A 60 -26.31 -65.32 -94.27
CA THR A 60 -25.14 -66.20 -94.25
C THR A 60 -25.45 -67.56 -93.64
N LYS A 61 -26.21 -67.62 -92.54
CA LYS A 61 -26.62 -68.90 -91.92
C LYS A 61 -27.51 -69.71 -92.86
N LYS A 62 -28.42 -69.06 -93.57
CA LYS A 62 -29.25 -69.70 -94.60
C LYS A 62 -28.38 -70.25 -95.73
N LEU A 63 -27.45 -69.45 -96.25
CA LEU A 63 -26.50 -69.88 -97.28
C LEU A 63 -25.65 -71.07 -96.82
N LEU A 64 -25.17 -71.06 -95.56
CA LEU A 64 -24.40 -72.17 -94.99
C LEU A 64 -25.24 -73.44 -94.92
N HIS A 65 -26.48 -73.34 -94.43
CA HIS A 65 -27.38 -74.48 -94.31
C HIS A 65 -27.70 -75.11 -95.67
N ASP A 66 -28.08 -74.30 -96.65
CA ASP A 66 -28.39 -74.75 -98.01
C ASP A 66 -27.15 -75.40 -98.67
N HIS A 67 -25.97 -74.84 -98.44
CA HIS A 67 -24.70 -75.37 -98.96
C HIS A 67 -24.28 -76.69 -98.28
N GLU A 68 -24.48 -76.83 -96.97
CA GLU A 68 -24.23 -78.09 -96.26
C GLU A 68 -25.16 -79.21 -96.74
N LEU A 69 -26.43 -78.88 -96.99
CA LEU A 69 -27.40 -79.82 -97.56
C LEU A 69 -27.00 -80.21 -98.99
N LEU A 70 -26.50 -79.26 -99.79
CA LEU A 70 -25.98 -79.51 -101.12
C LEU A 70 -24.76 -80.44 -101.09
N LEU A 71 -23.80 -80.19 -100.21
CA LEU A 71 -22.63 -81.04 -99.99
C LEU A 71 -23.02 -82.46 -99.57
N ALA A 72 -24.02 -82.61 -98.68
CA ALA A 72 -24.51 -83.92 -98.27
C ALA A 72 -25.14 -84.70 -99.44
N LYS A 73 -25.93 -84.02 -100.30
CA LYS A 73 -26.48 -84.64 -101.52
C LYS A 73 -25.40 -85.03 -102.52
N LEU A 74 -24.35 -84.21 -102.66
CA LEU A 74 -23.22 -84.52 -103.53
C LEU A 74 -22.45 -85.74 -103.04
N LYS A 75 -22.20 -85.84 -101.72
CA LYS A 75 -21.56 -87.00 -101.10
C LYS A 75 -22.41 -88.27 -101.22
N ALA A 76 -23.74 -88.18 -101.14
CA ALA A 76 -24.60 -89.35 -101.37
C ALA A 76 -24.53 -89.90 -102.82
N LEU A 77 -24.10 -89.07 -103.78
CA LEU A 77 -23.83 -89.50 -105.15
C LEU A 77 -22.43 -90.09 -105.33
N GLU A 78 -21.52 -89.89 -104.36
CA GLU A 78 -20.14 -90.40 -104.39
C GLU A 78 -20.09 -91.92 -104.42
N ASP A 79 -20.91 -92.59 -103.60
CA ASP A 79 -21.00 -94.05 -103.57
C ASP A 79 -21.48 -94.61 -104.92
N GLN A 80 -22.45 -93.94 -105.56
CA GLN A 80 -22.96 -94.31 -106.89
C GLN A 80 -21.94 -94.08 -108.00
N VAL A 81 -21.14 -93.01 -107.90
CA VAL A 81 -20.05 -92.72 -108.84
C VAL A 81 -18.91 -93.73 -108.68
N TRP A 82 -18.59 -94.15 -107.45
CA TRP A 82 -17.60 -95.21 -107.20
C TRP A 82 -18.06 -96.58 -107.71
N GLU A 83 -19.33 -96.96 -107.55
CA GLU A 83 -19.86 -98.20 -108.14
C GLU A 83 -19.78 -98.17 -109.68
N LEU A 84 -20.05 -97.02 -110.31
CA LEU A 84 -19.91 -96.85 -111.76
C LEU A 84 -18.44 -96.89 -112.24
N LEU A 85 -17.51 -96.35 -111.44
CA LEU A 85 -16.07 -96.47 -111.71
C LEU A 85 -15.59 -97.93 -111.55
N GLN A 86 -16.11 -98.67 -110.57
CA GLN A 86 -15.80 -100.07 -110.35
C GLN A 86 -16.31 -100.97 -111.50
N GLU A 87 -17.49 -100.66 -112.05
CA GLU A 87 -18.02 -101.31 -113.26
C GLU A 87 -17.18 -100.96 -114.50
N ALA A 88 -16.67 -99.73 -114.58
CA ALA A 88 -15.74 -99.32 -115.64
C ALA A 88 -14.39 -100.03 -115.55
N ASP A 89 -13.84 -100.23 -114.35
CA ASP A 89 -12.61 -100.98 -114.10
C ASP A 89 -12.76 -102.45 -114.52
N LYS A 90 -13.89 -103.07 -114.20
CA LYS A 90 -14.24 -104.43 -114.63
C LYS A 90 -14.31 -104.55 -116.16
N THR A 91 -14.87 -103.54 -116.83
CA THR A 91 -14.94 -103.47 -118.29
C THR A 91 -13.55 -103.23 -118.93
N ALA A 92 -12.64 -102.56 -118.22
CA ALA A 92 -11.26 -102.34 -118.63
C ALA A 92 -10.39 -103.60 -118.50
N GLU A 93 -10.64 -104.46 -117.51
CA GLU A 93 -9.97 -105.78 -117.37
C GLU A 93 -10.30 -106.72 -118.55
N GLU A 94 -11.52 -106.63 -119.10
CA GLU A 94 -11.97 -107.43 -120.25
C GLU A 94 -11.36 -106.97 -121.59
N ASN A 95 -10.87 -105.71 -121.68
CA ASN A 95 -10.23 -105.13 -122.87
C ASN A 95 -8.76 -104.75 -122.62
N LYS A 96 -7.87 -105.74 -122.64
CA LYS A 96 -6.43 -105.60 -122.33
C LYS A 96 -5.69 -104.54 -123.17
N ASP A 97 -6.18 -104.17 -124.35
CA ASP A 97 -5.52 -103.21 -125.24
C ASP A 97 -5.79 -101.73 -124.86
N GLN A 98 -6.71 -101.45 -123.93
CA GLN A 98 -7.11 -100.08 -123.52
C GLN A 98 -7.03 -99.78 -122.02
N SER A 99 -6.64 -100.76 -121.19
CA SER A 99 -6.58 -100.63 -119.71
C SER A 99 -5.81 -99.40 -119.20
N GLN A 100 -4.69 -99.01 -119.83
CA GLN A 100 -3.93 -97.80 -119.43
C GLN A 100 -4.71 -96.47 -119.57
N VAL A 101 -5.64 -96.37 -120.52
CA VAL A 101 -6.43 -95.14 -120.73
C VAL A 101 -7.53 -95.03 -119.69
N TYR A 102 -8.13 -96.16 -119.31
CA TYR A 102 -9.15 -96.22 -118.26
C TYR A 102 -8.54 -95.94 -116.88
N ASP A 103 -7.37 -96.50 -116.55
CA ASP A 103 -6.64 -96.18 -115.31
C ASP A 103 -6.26 -94.68 -115.22
N ALA A 104 -5.78 -94.09 -116.32
CA ALA A 104 -5.45 -92.67 -116.36
C ALA A 104 -6.70 -91.78 -116.24
N MET A 105 -7.84 -92.19 -116.83
CA MET A 105 -9.11 -91.49 -116.72
C MET A 105 -9.71 -91.59 -115.31
N ALA A 106 -9.67 -92.75 -114.66
CA ALA A 106 -10.13 -92.94 -113.29
C ALA A 106 -9.32 -92.11 -112.29
N ASN A 107 -7.99 -92.07 -112.43
CA ASN A 107 -7.12 -91.21 -111.62
C ASN A 107 -7.42 -89.72 -111.84
N THR A 108 -7.59 -89.27 -113.10
CA THR A 108 -7.90 -87.86 -113.41
C THR A 108 -9.30 -87.46 -112.91
N LEU A 109 -10.28 -88.36 -112.98
CA LEU A 109 -11.64 -88.14 -112.45
C LEU A 109 -11.66 -88.12 -110.92
N GLY A 110 -10.90 -88.99 -110.26
CA GLY A 110 -10.74 -89.00 -108.80
C GLY A 110 -10.05 -87.74 -108.27
N GLU A 111 -8.97 -87.28 -108.93
CA GLU A 111 -8.29 -86.01 -108.63
C GLU A 111 -9.22 -84.80 -108.88
N ALA A 112 -10.02 -84.82 -109.94
CA ALA A 112 -10.97 -83.74 -110.23
C ALA A 112 -12.17 -83.71 -109.26
N TRP A 113 -12.68 -84.88 -108.85
CA TRP A 113 -13.71 -85.00 -107.83
C TRP A 113 -13.22 -84.50 -106.46
N THR A 114 -12.03 -84.94 -106.05
CA THR A 114 -11.40 -84.45 -104.80
C THR A 114 -11.14 -82.94 -104.84
N ALA A 115 -10.72 -82.37 -105.97
CA ALA A 115 -10.59 -80.92 -106.14
C ALA A 115 -11.93 -80.17 -106.05
N LEU A 116 -13.01 -80.70 -106.64
CA LEU A 116 -14.36 -80.15 -106.55
C LEU A 116 -14.89 -80.18 -105.11
N VAL A 117 -14.81 -81.33 -104.44
CA VAL A 117 -15.21 -81.48 -103.03
C VAL A 117 -14.38 -80.55 -102.14
N SER A 118 -13.08 -80.42 -102.38
CA SER A 118 -12.22 -79.46 -101.68
C SER A 118 -12.71 -78.01 -101.85
N MET A 119 -13.07 -77.61 -103.07
CA MET A 119 -13.59 -76.26 -103.35
C MET A 119 -14.94 -75.99 -102.66
N LEU A 120 -15.83 -76.98 -102.60
CA LEU A 120 -17.11 -76.86 -101.92
C LEU A 120 -16.96 -76.92 -100.39
N GLU A 121 -16.01 -77.67 -99.85
CA GLU A 121 -15.69 -77.62 -98.42
C GLU A 121 -15.03 -76.28 -98.04
N LYS A 122 -14.20 -75.68 -98.92
CA LYS A 122 -13.70 -74.30 -98.74
C LYS A 122 -14.84 -73.28 -98.72
N ARG A 123 -15.87 -73.47 -99.55
CA ARG A 123 -17.10 -72.68 -99.53
C ARG A 123 -17.85 -72.78 -98.21
N ARG A 124 -17.96 -74.00 -97.66
CA ARG A 124 -18.57 -74.21 -96.34
C ARG A 124 -17.79 -73.47 -95.26
N GLU A 125 -16.47 -73.55 -95.28
CA GLU A 125 -15.61 -72.87 -94.31
C GLU A 125 -15.69 -71.34 -94.44
N LEU A 126 -15.75 -70.80 -95.66
CA LEU A 126 -16.01 -69.37 -95.90
C LEU A 126 -17.31 -68.90 -95.24
N LEU A 127 -18.40 -69.64 -95.45
CA LEU A 127 -19.72 -69.29 -94.90
C LEU A 127 -19.75 -69.41 -93.38
N ARG A 128 -19.07 -70.40 -92.80
CA ARG A 128 -18.88 -70.51 -91.35
C ARG A 128 -18.11 -69.31 -90.78
N LEU A 129 -16.99 -68.95 -91.42
CA LEU A 129 -16.18 -67.81 -91.05
C LEU A 129 -16.94 -66.48 -91.17
N THR A 130 -17.78 -66.36 -92.20
CA THR A 130 -18.66 -65.21 -92.41
C THR A 130 -19.74 -65.12 -91.32
N SER A 131 -20.34 -66.25 -90.92
CA SER A 131 -21.34 -66.26 -89.83
C SER A 131 -20.73 -65.74 -88.52
N GLU A 132 -19.51 -66.18 -88.21
CA GLU A 132 -18.77 -65.70 -87.04
C GLU A 132 -18.40 -64.21 -87.17
N PHE A 133 -18.12 -63.70 -88.38
CA PHE A 133 -17.90 -62.27 -88.60
C PHE A 133 -19.16 -61.44 -88.29
N PHE A 134 -20.33 -61.83 -88.82
CA PHE A 134 -21.58 -61.11 -88.56
C PHE A 134 -22.03 -61.22 -87.10
N GLU A 135 -21.71 -62.32 -86.41
CA GLU A 135 -21.94 -62.45 -84.97
C GLU A 135 -21.10 -61.43 -84.17
N ASN A 136 -19.80 -61.32 -84.47
CA ASN A 136 -18.93 -60.30 -83.85
C ASN A 136 -19.38 -58.86 -84.19
N ALA A 137 -19.90 -58.63 -85.39
CA ALA A 137 -20.41 -57.32 -85.80
C ALA A 137 -21.67 -56.94 -85.02
N LEU A 138 -22.58 -57.89 -84.80
CA LEU A 138 -23.77 -57.70 -83.98
C LEU A 138 -23.41 -57.43 -82.50
N GLU A 139 -22.49 -58.21 -81.94
CA GLU A 139 -22.00 -57.97 -80.57
C GLU A 139 -21.40 -56.57 -80.41
N PHE A 140 -20.60 -56.12 -81.38
CA PHE A 140 -20.03 -54.77 -81.34
C PHE A 140 -21.10 -53.69 -81.45
N ALA A 141 -22.08 -53.85 -82.35
CA ALA A 141 -23.20 -52.92 -82.49
C ALA A 141 -24.01 -52.79 -81.19
N ILE A 142 -24.33 -53.91 -80.53
CA ILE A 142 -25.01 -53.92 -79.22
C ILE A 142 -24.22 -53.13 -78.18
N LYS A 143 -22.88 -53.27 -78.16
CA LYS A 143 -22.03 -52.53 -77.22
C LYS A 143 -21.93 -51.03 -77.53
N ILE A 144 -21.93 -50.65 -78.80
CA ILE A 144 -22.05 -49.24 -79.20
C ILE A 144 -23.37 -48.67 -78.68
N ASP A 145 -24.50 -49.36 -78.90
CA ASP A 145 -25.81 -48.89 -78.46
C ASP A 145 -25.87 -48.72 -76.92
N GLN A 146 -25.35 -49.69 -76.17
CA GLN A 146 -25.26 -49.61 -74.70
C GLN A 146 -24.47 -48.39 -74.21
N ALA A 147 -23.35 -48.08 -74.86
CA ALA A 147 -22.51 -46.95 -74.48
C ALA A 147 -23.07 -45.59 -74.98
N GLU A 148 -23.80 -45.57 -76.10
CA GLU A 148 -24.56 -44.39 -76.55
C GLU A 148 -25.71 -44.07 -75.58
N ASP A 149 -26.46 -45.08 -75.13
CA ASP A 149 -27.54 -44.91 -74.14
C ASP A 149 -26.98 -44.41 -72.79
N PHE A 150 -25.83 -44.95 -72.37
CA PHE A 150 -25.11 -44.50 -71.18
C PHE A 150 -24.77 -43.00 -71.24
N LEU A 151 -24.28 -42.50 -72.39
CA LEU A 151 -23.97 -41.07 -72.59
C LEU A 151 -25.22 -40.18 -72.65
N ARG A 152 -26.33 -40.67 -73.20
CA ARG A 152 -27.57 -39.89 -73.35
C ARG A 152 -28.29 -39.67 -72.03
N ASN A 153 -28.17 -40.61 -71.10
CA ASN A 153 -28.80 -40.51 -69.80
C ASN A 153 -28.02 -39.54 -68.90
N THR A 154 -28.71 -38.51 -68.37
CA THR A 154 -28.13 -37.63 -67.35
C THR A 154 -27.82 -38.43 -66.10
N GLN A 155 -26.54 -38.54 -65.74
CA GLN A 155 -26.10 -39.30 -64.57
C GLN A 155 -26.03 -38.38 -63.35
N GLU A 156 -26.97 -38.56 -62.43
CA GLU A 156 -26.97 -37.88 -61.14
C GLU A 156 -26.01 -38.59 -60.17
N PHE A 157 -25.22 -37.80 -59.43
CA PHE A 157 -24.31 -38.30 -58.41
C PHE A 157 -24.45 -37.47 -57.14
N GLU A 158 -24.41 -38.13 -55.98
CA GLU A 158 -24.64 -37.49 -54.67
C GLU A 158 -23.35 -37.19 -53.91
N SER A 159 -22.25 -37.87 -54.27
CA SER A 159 -20.99 -37.82 -53.53
C SER A 159 -19.75 -38.04 -54.43
N ALA A 160 -18.58 -37.68 -53.91
CA ALA A 160 -17.30 -37.94 -54.57
C ALA A 160 -17.05 -39.44 -54.83
N GLU A 161 -17.53 -40.34 -53.95
CA GLU A 161 -17.42 -41.79 -54.14
C GLU A 161 -18.33 -42.30 -55.27
N SER A 162 -19.57 -41.80 -55.36
CA SER A 162 -20.45 -42.12 -56.49
C SER A 162 -19.88 -41.60 -57.81
N LEU A 163 -19.23 -40.43 -57.80
CA LEU A 163 -18.58 -39.85 -58.97
C LEU A 163 -17.33 -40.64 -59.42
N LYS A 164 -16.53 -41.17 -58.48
CA LYS A 164 -15.43 -42.11 -58.81
C LYS A 164 -15.94 -43.39 -59.48
N SER A 165 -17.04 -43.92 -58.96
CA SER A 165 -17.67 -45.14 -59.49
C SER A 165 -18.20 -44.90 -60.91
N LEU A 166 -18.72 -43.70 -61.16
CA LEU A 166 -19.15 -43.23 -62.47
C LEU A 166 -17.99 -43.14 -63.47
N LEU A 167 -16.86 -42.54 -63.07
CA LEU A 167 -15.66 -42.47 -63.91
C LEU A 167 -15.10 -43.86 -64.24
N GLN A 168 -15.15 -44.80 -63.29
CA GLN A 168 -14.77 -46.19 -63.54
C GLN A 168 -15.71 -46.87 -64.56
N LEU A 169 -16.99 -46.55 -64.53
CA LEU A 169 -17.96 -47.05 -65.50
C LEU A 169 -17.68 -46.51 -66.92
N HIS A 170 -17.29 -45.23 -67.06
CA HIS A 170 -16.80 -44.66 -68.32
C HIS A 170 -15.56 -45.41 -68.86
N GLU A 171 -14.60 -45.75 -68.01
CA GLU A 171 -13.41 -46.53 -68.39
C GLU A 171 -13.79 -47.94 -68.87
N ASN A 172 -14.72 -48.60 -68.16
CA ASN A 172 -15.20 -49.92 -68.52
C ASN A 172 -15.88 -49.93 -69.91
N HIS A 173 -16.76 -48.97 -70.19
CA HIS A 173 -17.40 -48.85 -71.51
C HIS A 173 -16.38 -48.60 -72.62
N THR A 174 -15.40 -47.71 -72.39
CA THR A 174 -14.34 -47.44 -73.38
C THR A 174 -13.50 -48.68 -73.67
N LYS A 175 -13.16 -49.45 -72.62
CA LYS A 175 -12.41 -50.70 -72.74
C LYS A 175 -13.20 -51.76 -73.49
N GLU A 176 -14.46 -51.97 -73.15
CA GLU A 176 -15.31 -52.97 -73.80
C GLU A 176 -15.54 -52.66 -75.28
N LEU A 177 -15.75 -51.39 -75.64
CA LEU A 177 -15.84 -50.94 -77.04
C LEU A 177 -14.57 -51.23 -77.83
N LEU A 178 -13.39 -50.97 -77.23
CA LEU A 178 -12.10 -51.28 -77.83
C LEU A 178 -11.90 -52.78 -78.07
N GLU A 179 -12.26 -53.61 -77.07
CA GLU A 179 -12.14 -55.07 -77.13
C GLU A 179 -13.02 -55.66 -78.24
N ARG A 180 -14.30 -55.26 -78.33
CA ARG A 180 -15.22 -55.73 -79.38
C ARG A 180 -14.84 -55.23 -80.76
N SER A 181 -14.40 -53.97 -80.87
CA SER A 181 -13.84 -53.43 -82.11
C SER A 181 -12.65 -54.24 -82.59
N LEU A 182 -11.73 -54.61 -81.70
CA LEU A 182 -10.55 -55.40 -82.05
C LEU A 182 -10.93 -56.82 -82.50
N ALA A 183 -11.86 -57.47 -81.79
CA ALA A 183 -12.36 -58.79 -82.15
C ALA A 183 -12.98 -58.80 -83.55
N LEU A 184 -13.81 -57.79 -83.87
CA LEU A 184 -14.42 -57.64 -85.18
C LEU A 184 -13.37 -57.40 -86.28
N LEU A 185 -12.40 -56.50 -86.05
CA LEU A 185 -11.33 -56.22 -87.02
C LEU A 185 -10.50 -57.47 -87.30
N ASN A 186 -10.09 -58.21 -86.26
CA ASN A 186 -9.35 -59.46 -86.42
C ASN A 186 -10.15 -60.50 -87.22
N LYS A 187 -11.46 -60.60 -86.96
CA LYS A 187 -12.31 -61.54 -87.69
C LYS A 187 -12.51 -61.14 -89.14
N SER A 188 -12.65 -59.85 -89.41
CA SER A 188 -12.73 -59.33 -90.77
C SER A 188 -11.47 -59.59 -91.58
N GLN A 189 -10.29 -59.43 -90.97
CA GLN A 189 -9.01 -59.73 -91.62
C GLN A 189 -8.92 -61.21 -91.98
N GLN A 190 -9.27 -62.10 -91.03
CA GLN A 190 -9.31 -63.55 -91.29
C GLN A 190 -10.23 -63.88 -92.46
N LEU A 191 -11.41 -63.24 -92.52
CA LEU A 191 -12.39 -63.46 -93.58
C LEU A 191 -11.92 -62.96 -94.94
N THR A 192 -11.39 -61.74 -95.01
CA THR A 192 -10.84 -61.16 -96.24
C THR A 192 -9.63 -61.95 -96.75
N ASP A 193 -8.72 -62.37 -95.85
CA ASP A 193 -7.59 -63.25 -96.19
C ASP A 193 -8.05 -64.60 -96.74
N PHE A 194 -9.14 -65.16 -96.18
CA PHE A 194 -9.72 -66.41 -96.66
C PHE A 194 -10.33 -66.24 -98.06
N ILE A 195 -11.05 -65.14 -98.30
CA ILE A 195 -11.63 -64.80 -99.61
C ILE A 195 -10.52 -64.65 -100.66
N GLU A 196 -9.43 -63.95 -100.33
CA GLU A 196 -8.31 -63.74 -101.27
C GLU A 196 -7.56 -65.05 -101.59
N LYS A 197 -7.38 -65.93 -100.61
CA LYS A 197 -6.81 -67.28 -100.84
C LYS A 197 -7.73 -68.13 -101.71
N PHE A 198 -9.03 -68.15 -101.41
CA PHE A 198 -10.01 -68.96 -102.15
C PHE A 198 -10.15 -68.48 -103.60
N LYS A 199 -10.03 -67.17 -103.86
CA LYS A 199 -9.96 -66.60 -105.22
C LYS A 199 -8.78 -67.14 -106.05
N CYS A 200 -7.65 -67.51 -105.43
CA CYS A 200 -6.40 -67.87 -106.12
C CYS A 200 -6.16 -69.38 -106.26
N ASP A 201 -7.04 -70.25 -105.75
CA ASP A 201 -6.85 -71.70 -105.77
C ASP A 201 -7.34 -72.36 -107.07
N GLY A 202 -6.42 -72.65 -108.00
CA GLY A 202 -6.64 -73.51 -109.18
C GLY A 202 -6.00 -73.01 -110.49
N PRO A 203 -5.72 -73.89 -111.47
CA PRO A 203 -5.05 -73.52 -112.73
C PRO A 203 -5.93 -72.77 -113.75
N ASN A 204 -7.19 -72.45 -113.43
CA ASN A 204 -8.09 -71.70 -114.32
C ASN A 204 -8.99 -70.74 -113.51
N VAL A 205 -8.52 -69.51 -113.29
CA VAL A 205 -9.26 -68.46 -112.57
C VAL A 205 -10.39 -67.91 -113.44
N ASN A 206 -11.64 -68.03 -112.98
CA ASN A 206 -12.84 -67.52 -113.67
C ASN A 206 -13.15 -66.06 -113.28
N SER A 207 -13.66 -65.26 -114.21
CA SER A 207 -14.07 -63.85 -113.98
C SER A 207 -15.14 -63.70 -112.88
N GLU A 208 -15.99 -64.70 -112.70
CA GLU A 208 -17.06 -64.70 -111.69
C GLU A 208 -16.52 -64.80 -110.25
N LEU A 209 -15.43 -65.54 -110.02
CA LEU A 209 -14.82 -65.64 -108.69
C LEU A 209 -14.18 -64.32 -108.28
N ILE A 210 -13.52 -63.62 -109.20
CA ILE A 210 -12.93 -62.31 -108.93
C ILE A 210 -14.01 -61.29 -108.53
N GLN A 211 -15.14 -61.27 -109.25
CA GLN A 211 -16.25 -60.38 -108.94
C GLN A 211 -16.94 -60.75 -107.61
N GLY A 212 -17.11 -62.04 -107.33
CA GLY A 212 -17.66 -62.53 -106.06
C GLY A 212 -16.79 -62.15 -104.86
N ALA A 213 -15.46 -62.30 -104.97
CA ALA A 213 -14.51 -61.85 -103.95
C ALA A 213 -14.64 -60.34 -103.67
N HIS A 214 -14.66 -59.53 -104.73
CA HIS A 214 -14.76 -58.08 -104.60
C HIS A 214 -16.05 -57.64 -103.92
N ASN A 215 -17.20 -58.18 -104.34
CA ASN A 215 -18.50 -57.86 -103.75
C ASN A 215 -18.55 -58.23 -102.26
N SER A 216 -17.99 -59.37 -101.89
CA SER A 216 -17.96 -59.84 -100.50
C SER A 216 -17.03 -59.00 -99.63
N CYS A 217 -15.85 -58.62 -100.12
CA CYS A 217 -14.98 -57.68 -99.41
C CYS A 217 -15.64 -56.30 -99.22
N LEU A 218 -16.34 -55.77 -100.23
CA LEU A 218 -17.08 -54.51 -100.10
C LEU A 218 -18.19 -54.57 -99.02
N LYS A 219 -18.90 -55.70 -98.90
CA LYS A 219 -19.90 -55.91 -97.84
C LYS A 219 -19.25 -55.89 -96.44
N ILE A 220 -18.06 -56.50 -96.31
CA ILE A 220 -17.29 -56.50 -95.05
C ILE A 220 -16.82 -55.07 -94.72
N ASP A 221 -16.19 -54.39 -95.68
CA ASP A 221 -15.61 -53.05 -95.49
C ASP A 221 -16.67 -52.00 -95.13
N SER A 222 -17.81 -52.00 -95.83
CA SER A 222 -18.90 -51.05 -95.57
C SER A 222 -19.49 -51.18 -94.17
N LEU A 223 -19.66 -52.41 -93.66
CA LEU A 223 -20.15 -52.66 -92.30
C LEU A 223 -19.10 -52.25 -91.25
N LEU A 224 -17.82 -52.54 -91.48
CA LEU A 224 -16.74 -52.11 -90.60
C LEU A 224 -16.66 -50.60 -90.49
N GLU A 225 -16.71 -49.88 -91.62
CA GLU A 225 -16.62 -48.42 -91.64
C GLU A 225 -17.75 -47.79 -90.81
N LEU A 226 -19.00 -48.24 -91.02
CA LEU A 226 -20.16 -47.77 -90.27
C LEU A 226 -19.98 -47.95 -88.75
N LEU A 227 -19.57 -49.14 -88.31
CA LEU A 227 -19.42 -49.42 -86.88
C LEU A 227 -18.20 -48.70 -86.27
N GLN A 228 -17.11 -48.56 -87.02
CA GLN A 228 -15.92 -47.84 -86.56
C GLN A 228 -16.15 -46.33 -86.43
N ASP A 229 -16.89 -45.72 -87.34
CA ASP A 229 -17.20 -44.28 -87.27
C ASP A 229 -18.16 -43.95 -86.13
N ARG A 230 -19.18 -44.79 -85.89
CA ARG A 230 -20.03 -44.68 -84.69
C ARG A 230 -19.17 -44.73 -83.41
N ARG A 231 -18.27 -45.72 -83.30
CA ARG A 231 -17.36 -45.84 -82.15
C ARG A 231 -16.43 -44.63 -82.00
N ARG A 232 -15.91 -44.05 -83.08
CA ARG A 232 -15.06 -42.83 -83.02
C ARG A 232 -15.81 -41.61 -82.50
N GLN A 233 -17.07 -41.44 -82.88
CA GLN A 233 -17.92 -40.35 -82.38
C GLN A 233 -18.23 -40.55 -80.89
N LEU A 234 -18.57 -41.78 -80.51
CA LEU A 234 -18.84 -42.16 -79.13
C LEU A 234 -17.63 -41.96 -78.21
N ASP A 235 -16.43 -42.35 -78.66
CA ASP A 235 -15.16 -42.14 -77.94
C ASP A 235 -14.89 -40.66 -77.64
N LYS A 236 -15.26 -39.74 -78.56
CA LYS A 236 -15.10 -38.30 -78.32
C LYS A 236 -16.02 -37.83 -77.19
N GLY A 237 -17.28 -38.27 -77.20
CA GLY A 237 -18.26 -37.95 -76.15
C GLY A 237 -17.85 -38.52 -74.79
N LEU A 238 -17.46 -39.80 -74.73
CA LEU A 238 -16.99 -40.46 -73.51
C LEU A 238 -15.77 -39.75 -72.91
N LYS A 239 -14.79 -39.38 -73.73
CA LYS A 239 -13.58 -38.68 -73.26
C LYS A 239 -13.87 -37.28 -72.73
N GLN A 240 -14.74 -36.54 -73.41
CA GLN A 240 -15.10 -35.18 -72.98
C GLN A 240 -15.82 -35.23 -71.62
N GLN A 241 -16.86 -36.04 -71.49
CA GLN A 241 -17.61 -36.14 -70.23
C GLN A 241 -16.73 -36.70 -69.10
N GLN A 242 -15.83 -37.65 -69.38
CA GLN A 242 -14.86 -38.15 -68.38
C GLN A 242 -13.94 -37.03 -67.88
N GLN A 243 -13.48 -36.13 -68.76
CA GLN A 243 -12.64 -34.98 -68.36
C GLN A 243 -13.42 -33.99 -67.49
N GLU A 244 -14.66 -33.67 -67.87
CA GLU A 244 -15.55 -32.77 -67.12
C GLU A 244 -15.86 -33.34 -65.72
N LEU A 245 -16.30 -34.60 -65.63
CA LEU A 245 -16.56 -35.30 -64.37
C LEU A 245 -15.29 -35.41 -63.50
N GLY A 246 -14.11 -35.60 -64.13
CA GLY A 246 -12.83 -35.59 -63.44
C GLY A 246 -12.46 -34.24 -62.83
N GLN A 247 -12.87 -33.12 -63.44
CA GLN A 247 -12.70 -31.79 -62.86
C GLN A 247 -13.66 -31.56 -61.67
N VAL A 248 -14.93 -31.96 -61.82
CA VAL A 248 -15.91 -31.88 -60.73
C VAL A 248 -15.46 -32.69 -59.51
N LEU A 249 -14.89 -33.88 -59.72
CA LEU A 249 -14.36 -34.70 -58.62
C LEU A 249 -13.27 -33.97 -57.81
N LYS A 250 -12.37 -33.24 -58.48
CA LYS A 250 -11.33 -32.45 -57.80
C LYS A 250 -11.93 -31.35 -56.92
N ILE A 251 -13.01 -30.71 -57.38
CA ILE A 251 -13.70 -29.66 -56.63
C ILE A 251 -14.43 -30.25 -55.42
N CYS A 252 -15.19 -31.35 -55.60
CA CYS A 252 -15.86 -32.00 -54.48
C CYS A 252 -14.87 -32.47 -53.40
N GLN A 253 -13.71 -32.98 -53.80
CA GLN A 253 -12.64 -33.35 -52.86
C GLN A 253 -12.06 -32.13 -52.14
N TRP A 254 -11.89 -31.01 -52.86
CA TRP A 254 -11.44 -29.76 -52.27
C TRP A 254 -12.46 -29.23 -51.24
N ASP A 255 -13.74 -29.15 -51.61
CA ASP A 255 -14.82 -28.68 -50.71
C ASP A 255 -14.93 -29.57 -49.46
N GLN A 256 -14.76 -30.89 -49.60
CA GLN A 256 -14.77 -31.79 -48.44
C GLN A 256 -13.63 -31.49 -47.46
N GLN A 257 -12.44 -31.18 -47.97
CA GLN A 257 -11.28 -30.83 -47.15
C GLN A 257 -11.40 -29.42 -46.57
N GLU A 258 -11.85 -28.44 -47.35
CA GLU A 258 -12.12 -27.08 -46.88
C GLU A 258 -13.12 -27.06 -45.73
N ASN A 259 -14.23 -27.79 -45.85
CA ASN A 259 -15.23 -27.90 -44.78
C ASN A 259 -14.65 -28.44 -43.46
N GLN A 260 -13.78 -29.46 -43.52
CA GLN A 260 -13.13 -30.01 -42.32
C GLN A 260 -12.24 -28.96 -41.64
N VAL A 261 -11.45 -28.24 -42.43
CA VAL A 261 -10.55 -27.20 -41.95
C VAL A 261 -11.34 -26.03 -41.35
N THR A 262 -12.38 -25.55 -42.05
CA THR A 262 -13.25 -24.47 -41.60
C THR A 262 -13.98 -24.82 -40.31
N CYS A 263 -14.51 -26.04 -40.18
CA CYS A 263 -15.14 -26.49 -38.93
C CYS A 263 -14.16 -26.48 -37.75
N TRP A 264 -12.91 -26.90 -37.98
CA TRP A 264 -11.88 -26.86 -36.94
C TRP A 264 -11.56 -25.42 -36.51
N PHE A 265 -11.35 -24.50 -37.45
CA PHE A 265 -11.07 -23.09 -37.13
C PHE A 265 -12.23 -22.42 -36.38
N GLN A 266 -13.47 -22.58 -36.85
CA GLN A 266 -14.64 -21.97 -36.22
C GLN A 266 -14.82 -22.46 -34.77
N LYS A 267 -14.71 -23.78 -34.54
CA LYS A 267 -14.77 -24.34 -33.19
C LYS A 267 -13.67 -23.78 -32.30
N THR A 268 -12.43 -23.77 -32.80
CA THR A 268 -11.28 -23.33 -32.01
C THR A 268 -11.31 -21.83 -31.71
N ILE A 269 -11.76 -21.00 -32.66
CA ILE A 269 -11.96 -19.55 -32.47
C ILE A 269 -12.96 -19.31 -31.32
N LYS A 270 -14.09 -20.02 -31.32
CA LYS A 270 -15.08 -19.93 -30.24
C LYS A 270 -14.49 -20.31 -28.89
N ASP A 271 -13.76 -21.44 -28.85
CA ASP A 271 -13.10 -21.90 -27.61
C ASP A 271 -12.08 -20.87 -27.10
N LEU A 272 -11.28 -20.25 -27.99
CA LEU A 272 -10.28 -19.22 -27.62
C LEU A 272 -10.92 -17.97 -27.00
N GLN A 273 -12.12 -17.60 -27.45
CA GLN A 273 -12.88 -16.44 -26.94
C GLN A 273 -13.50 -16.71 -25.56
N GLU A 274 -13.82 -17.96 -25.22
CA GLU A 274 -14.49 -18.31 -23.96
C GLU A 274 -13.52 -18.75 -22.84
N GLN A 275 -12.30 -19.19 -23.19
CA GLN A 275 -11.35 -19.74 -22.22
C GLN A 275 -10.78 -18.69 -21.25
N SER A 276 -10.75 -19.05 -19.97
CA SER A 276 -10.19 -18.21 -18.90
C SER A 276 -8.67 -18.02 -18.98
N LEU A 277 -8.18 -17.04 -18.21
CA LEU A 277 -6.75 -16.80 -17.96
C LEU A 277 -6.22 -17.55 -16.72
N GLY A 278 -7.07 -18.36 -16.07
CA GLY A 278 -6.76 -19.08 -14.85
C GLY A 278 -7.17 -18.35 -13.56
N SER A 279 -7.07 -19.07 -12.44
CA SER A 279 -7.43 -18.65 -11.08
C SER A 279 -6.24 -18.63 -10.11
N SER A 280 -5.11 -19.23 -10.51
CA SER A 280 -3.87 -19.29 -9.74
C SER A 280 -2.67 -19.36 -10.68
N LEU A 281 -1.44 -19.23 -10.13
CA LEU A 281 -0.21 -19.37 -10.91
C LEU A 281 -0.13 -20.73 -11.61
N SER A 282 -0.38 -21.81 -10.87
CA SER A 282 -0.32 -23.18 -11.41
C SER A 282 -1.36 -23.41 -12.51
N ASP A 283 -2.58 -22.91 -12.30
CA ASP A 283 -3.67 -23.01 -13.29
C ASP A 283 -3.32 -22.22 -14.57
N ASN A 284 -2.78 -21.01 -14.41
CA ASN A 284 -2.32 -20.21 -15.55
C ASN A 284 -1.14 -20.85 -16.30
N GLU A 285 -0.18 -21.44 -15.61
CA GLU A 285 0.94 -22.19 -16.22
C GLU A 285 0.44 -23.40 -17.02
N GLU A 286 -0.54 -24.15 -16.50
CA GLU A 286 -1.18 -25.24 -17.23
C GLU A 286 -1.89 -24.74 -18.50
N LEU A 287 -2.57 -23.60 -18.43
CA LEU A 287 -3.20 -22.96 -19.59
C LEU A 287 -2.19 -22.46 -20.63
N ILE A 288 -1.01 -22.00 -20.20
CA ILE A 288 0.10 -21.66 -21.11
C ILE A 288 0.58 -22.91 -21.84
N CYS A 289 0.81 -24.03 -21.14
CA CYS A 289 1.18 -25.30 -21.75
C CYS A 289 0.14 -25.78 -22.77
N LYS A 290 -1.15 -25.76 -22.40
CA LYS A 290 -2.26 -26.11 -23.32
C LYS A 290 -2.28 -25.20 -24.56
N HIS A 291 -2.00 -23.92 -24.40
CA HIS A 291 -1.92 -22.98 -25.52
C HIS A 291 -0.71 -23.28 -26.43
N GLU A 292 0.43 -23.68 -25.87
CA GLU A 292 1.60 -24.11 -26.65
C GLU A 292 1.34 -25.39 -27.45
N GLU A 293 0.65 -26.37 -26.88
CA GLU A 293 0.19 -27.55 -27.61
C GLU A 293 -0.75 -27.18 -28.77
N LEU A 294 -1.64 -26.21 -28.54
CA LEU A 294 -2.55 -25.70 -29.56
C LEU A 294 -1.81 -24.95 -30.68
N ILE A 295 -0.73 -24.24 -30.37
CA ILE A 295 0.16 -23.64 -31.39
C ILE A 295 0.76 -24.73 -32.29
N ILE A 296 1.17 -25.87 -31.73
CA ILE A 296 1.73 -26.98 -32.52
C ILE A 296 0.66 -27.54 -33.46
N LYS A 297 -0.54 -27.86 -32.95
CA LYS A 297 -1.66 -28.34 -33.77
C LYS A 297 -2.05 -27.33 -34.85
N ALA A 298 -2.06 -26.04 -34.53
CA ALA A 298 -2.38 -24.99 -35.48
C ALA A 298 -1.40 -24.93 -36.66
N LYS A 299 -0.13 -25.32 -36.50
CA LYS A 299 0.81 -25.38 -37.62
C LYS A 299 0.41 -26.43 -38.65
N GLU A 300 -0.11 -27.58 -38.20
CA GLU A 300 -0.58 -28.65 -39.09
C GLU A 300 -1.79 -28.19 -39.91
N TRP A 301 -2.78 -27.58 -39.25
CA TRP A 301 -3.97 -27.04 -39.92
C TRP A 301 -3.66 -25.85 -40.83
N ASN A 302 -2.74 -24.97 -40.44
CA ASN A 302 -2.27 -23.90 -41.33
C ASN A 302 -1.58 -24.46 -42.59
N SER A 303 -0.78 -25.52 -42.46
CA SER A 303 -0.20 -26.20 -43.64
C SER A 303 -1.29 -26.78 -44.56
N ALA A 304 -2.35 -27.35 -43.98
CA ALA A 304 -3.51 -27.83 -44.74
C ALA A 304 -4.24 -26.69 -45.48
N VAL A 305 -4.40 -25.53 -44.84
CA VAL A 305 -4.95 -24.31 -45.47
C VAL A 305 -4.09 -23.84 -46.64
N GLU A 306 -2.77 -23.73 -46.46
CA GLU A 306 -1.86 -23.29 -47.53
C GLU A 306 -1.88 -24.26 -48.73
N LYS A 307 -1.98 -25.56 -48.46
CA LYS A 307 -2.17 -26.57 -49.51
C LYS A 307 -3.50 -26.37 -50.24
N LEU A 308 -4.61 -26.18 -49.52
CA LEU A 308 -5.92 -25.93 -50.13
C LEU A 308 -5.94 -24.66 -50.97
N LYS A 309 -5.27 -23.59 -50.54
CA LYS A 309 -5.12 -22.35 -51.34
C LYS A 309 -4.38 -22.61 -52.64
N SER A 310 -3.27 -23.34 -52.57
CA SER A 310 -2.49 -23.72 -53.77
C SER A 310 -3.32 -24.60 -54.72
N ASP A 311 -4.06 -25.56 -54.19
CA ASP A 311 -4.93 -26.45 -54.97
C ASP A 311 -6.07 -25.66 -55.63
N ALA A 312 -6.70 -24.72 -54.90
CA ALA A 312 -7.73 -23.83 -55.44
C ALA A 312 -7.20 -22.97 -56.60
N LEU A 313 -6.01 -22.38 -56.45
CA LEU A 313 -5.35 -21.63 -57.52
C LEU A 313 -5.10 -22.51 -58.76
N GLY A 314 -4.63 -23.74 -58.55
CA GLY A 314 -4.43 -24.71 -59.63
C GLY A 314 -5.72 -25.03 -60.39
N ILE A 315 -6.84 -25.18 -59.68
CA ILE A 315 -8.16 -25.43 -60.27
C ILE A 315 -8.66 -24.19 -61.04
N LEU A 316 -8.55 -22.99 -60.46
CA LEU A 316 -9.01 -21.73 -61.07
C LEU A 316 -8.31 -21.40 -62.40
N LEU A 317 -7.04 -21.77 -62.54
CA LEU A 317 -6.24 -21.56 -63.75
C LEU A 317 -6.62 -22.49 -64.93
N SER A 318 -7.41 -23.56 -64.70
CA SER A 318 -7.90 -24.44 -65.76
C SER A 318 -8.98 -23.75 -66.62
N LYS A 319 -8.97 -23.92 -67.96
CA LYS A 319 -9.76 -23.08 -68.89
C LYS A 319 -11.24 -23.47 -69.03
N ASP A 320 -11.66 -24.64 -68.56
CA ASP A 320 -12.88 -25.29 -69.08
C ASP A 320 -14.06 -25.39 -68.10
N TYR A 321 -14.06 -24.67 -66.98
CA TYR A 321 -15.07 -24.85 -65.93
C TYR A 321 -15.89 -23.59 -65.58
N VAL A 322 -17.19 -23.80 -65.31
CA VAL A 322 -18.24 -22.77 -65.21
C VAL A 322 -18.48 -22.25 -63.78
N GLU A 323 -18.21 -23.02 -62.72
CA GLU A 323 -18.47 -22.60 -61.32
C GLU A 323 -17.20 -22.19 -60.56
N LYS A 324 -16.47 -21.19 -61.07
CA LYS A 324 -15.25 -20.68 -60.43
C LYS A 324 -15.50 -19.75 -59.23
N GLU A 325 -16.67 -19.11 -59.18
CA GLU A 325 -16.99 -18.09 -58.18
C GLU A 325 -17.14 -18.67 -56.76
N HIS A 326 -17.76 -19.85 -56.62
CA HIS A 326 -17.93 -20.51 -55.32
C HIS A 326 -16.57 -20.84 -54.69
N LEU A 327 -15.69 -21.47 -55.46
CA LEU A 327 -14.33 -21.83 -55.03
C LEU A 327 -13.54 -20.57 -54.60
N GLN A 328 -13.64 -19.48 -55.36
CA GLN A 328 -12.97 -18.23 -55.04
C GLN A 328 -13.49 -17.60 -53.74
N LEU A 329 -14.81 -17.59 -53.54
CA LEU A 329 -15.44 -17.02 -52.34
C LEU A 329 -15.16 -17.87 -51.09
N SER A 330 -15.16 -19.20 -51.23
CA SER A 330 -14.80 -20.11 -50.14
C SER A 330 -13.33 -19.93 -49.72
N ASN A 331 -12.42 -19.84 -50.68
CA ASN A 331 -11.00 -19.59 -50.42
C ASN A 331 -10.76 -18.24 -49.70
N GLN A 332 -11.49 -17.19 -50.08
CA GLN A 332 -11.43 -15.88 -49.38
C GLN A 332 -11.95 -15.95 -47.93
N LYS A 333 -13.01 -16.72 -47.67
CA LYS A 333 -13.51 -16.94 -46.30
C LYS A 333 -12.48 -17.70 -45.46
N LEU A 334 -11.80 -18.68 -46.04
CA LEU A 334 -10.74 -19.44 -45.38
C LEU A 334 -9.57 -18.53 -44.98
N ASP A 335 -9.15 -17.61 -45.86
CA ASP A 335 -8.16 -16.57 -45.55
C ASP A 335 -8.56 -15.70 -44.35
N GLN A 336 -9.83 -15.26 -44.32
CA GLN A 336 -10.36 -14.43 -43.25
C GLN A 336 -10.37 -15.17 -41.90
N LEU A 337 -10.82 -16.44 -41.90
CA LEU A 337 -10.84 -17.31 -40.72
C LEU A 337 -9.42 -17.56 -40.18
N GLN A 338 -8.47 -17.87 -41.06
CA GLN A 338 -7.07 -18.09 -40.68
C GLN A 338 -6.46 -16.81 -40.06
N GLY A 339 -6.76 -15.65 -40.64
CA GLY A 339 -6.31 -14.36 -40.14
C GLY A 339 -6.90 -14.02 -38.77
N GLU A 340 -8.20 -14.25 -38.56
CA GLU A 340 -8.86 -14.05 -37.26
C GLU A 340 -8.29 -14.98 -36.19
N PHE A 341 -8.16 -16.27 -36.49
CA PHE A 341 -7.53 -17.25 -35.60
C PHE A 341 -6.12 -16.81 -35.20
N GLY A 342 -5.30 -16.38 -36.17
CA GLY A 342 -3.93 -15.91 -35.92
C GLY A 342 -3.88 -14.73 -34.95
N ARG A 343 -4.79 -13.75 -35.09
CA ARG A 343 -4.88 -12.61 -34.15
C ARG A 343 -5.24 -13.06 -32.74
N LEU A 344 -6.30 -13.87 -32.59
CA LEU A 344 -6.76 -14.37 -31.30
C LEU A 344 -5.69 -15.21 -30.58
N MET A 345 -4.91 -15.99 -31.32
CA MET A 345 -3.80 -16.76 -30.76
C MET A 345 -2.73 -15.86 -30.14
N VAL A 346 -2.35 -14.78 -30.82
CA VAL A 346 -1.33 -13.83 -30.32
C VAL A 346 -1.86 -13.04 -29.13
N GLU A 347 -3.11 -12.58 -29.19
CA GLU A 347 -3.78 -11.89 -28.08
C GLU A 347 -3.85 -12.80 -26.85
N ARG A 348 -4.36 -14.02 -26.99
CA ARG A 348 -4.44 -14.99 -25.89
C ARG A 348 -3.08 -15.28 -25.26
N LYS A 349 -2.02 -15.47 -26.08
CA LYS A 349 -0.65 -15.65 -25.56
C LYS A 349 -0.19 -14.45 -24.73
N THR A 350 -0.53 -13.24 -25.17
CA THR A 350 -0.18 -12.01 -24.47
C THR A 350 -0.92 -11.91 -23.14
N TRP A 351 -2.22 -12.20 -23.12
CA TRP A 351 -3.03 -12.20 -21.90
C TRP A 351 -2.61 -13.27 -20.90
N LEU A 352 -2.36 -14.50 -21.36
CA LEU A 352 -1.85 -15.57 -20.49
C LEU A 352 -0.53 -15.19 -19.83
N LYS A 353 0.40 -14.60 -20.57
CA LYS A 353 1.68 -14.11 -20.02
C LYS A 353 1.51 -12.99 -19.02
N LYS A 354 0.65 -12.00 -19.29
CA LYS A 354 0.39 -10.91 -18.33
C LYS A 354 -0.28 -11.44 -17.06
N ALA A 355 -1.24 -12.36 -17.20
CA ALA A 355 -1.87 -13.03 -16.06
C ALA A 355 -0.86 -13.85 -15.26
N ASN A 356 0.12 -14.51 -15.91
CA ASN A 356 1.20 -15.22 -15.24
C ASN A 356 2.03 -14.30 -14.34
N VAL A 357 2.43 -13.14 -14.86
CA VAL A 357 3.17 -12.12 -14.09
C VAL A 357 2.36 -11.70 -12.86
N PHE A 358 1.07 -11.36 -13.05
CA PHE A 358 0.16 -11.05 -11.94
C PHE A 358 0.11 -12.15 -10.88
N PHE A 359 -0.12 -13.41 -11.27
CA PHE A 359 -0.21 -14.51 -10.32
C PHE A 359 1.12 -14.80 -9.61
N ASN A 360 2.25 -14.56 -10.27
CA ASN A 360 3.58 -14.67 -9.66
C ASN A 360 3.77 -13.58 -8.60
N SER A 361 3.43 -12.33 -8.92
CA SER A 361 3.46 -11.21 -7.98
C SER A 361 2.49 -11.43 -6.82
N ALA A 362 1.29 -11.96 -7.07
CA ALA A 362 0.33 -12.33 -6.04
C ALA A 362 0.90 -13.36 -5.07
N ASN A 363 1.52 -14.45 -5.56
CA ASN A 363 2.15 -15.46 -4.71
C ASN A 363 3.28 -14.87 -3.85
N LYS A 364 4.16 -14.04 -4.43
CA LYS A 364 5.21 -13.34 -3.67
C LYS A 364 4.62 -12.46 -2.57
N ALA A 365 3.54 -11.74 -2.87
CA ALA A 365 2.83 -10.95 -1.88
C ALA A 365 2.26 -11.83 -0.76
N PHE A 366 1.62 -12.97 -1.07
CA PHE A 366 1.12 -13.91 -0.07
C PHE A 366 2.22 -14.48 0.83
N ASP A 367 3.41 -14.77 0.29
CA ASP A 367 4.55 -15.23 1.08
C ASP A 367 5.00 -14.18 2.10
N VAL A 368 5.09 -12.91 1.68
CA VAL A 368 5.44 -11.79 2.58
C VAL A 368 4.34 -11.57 3.62
N LEU A 369 3.08 -11.49 3.19
CA LEU A 369 1.93 -11.34 4.09
C LEU A 369 1.84 -12.50 5.10
N GLY A 370 2.23 -13.72 4.71
CA GLY A 370 2.35 -14.87 5.60
C GLY A 370 3.41 -14.67 6.68
N ARG A 371 4.59 -14.13 6.32
CA ARG A 371 5.64 -13.77 7.29
C ARG A 371 5.22 -12.64 8.22
N VAL A 372 4.58 -11.60 7.68
CA VAL A 372 4.03 -10.49 8.47
C VAL A 372 2.99 -11.02 9.47
N GLU A 373 2.09 -11.92 9.07
CA GLU A 373 1.13 -12.52 9.99
C GLU A 373 1.81 -13.31 11.11
N ALA A 374 2.85 -14.09 10.79
CA ALA A 374 3.62 -14.83 11.78
C ALA A 374 4.34 -13.89 12.77
N TYR A 375 4.92 -12.81 12.27
CA TYR A 375 5.59 -11.81 13.09
C TYR A 375 4.61 -11.04 13.98
N LEU A 376 3.42 -10.67 13.46
CA LEU A 376 2.34 -10.07 14.27
C LEU A 376 1.88 -10.99 15.42
N LYS A 377 1.84 -12.31 15.21
CA LYS A 377 1.55 -13.29 16.27
C LYS A 377 2.64 -13.30 17.34
N LEU A 378 3.90 -13.19 16.93
CA LEU A 378 5.05 -13.11 17.84
C LEU A 378 5.04 -11.82 18.67
N LEU A 379 4.83 -10.66 18.03
CA LEU A 379 4.72 -9.36 18.72
C LEU A 379 3.61 -9.34 19.78
N LYS A 380 2.47 -10.00 19.52
CA LYS A 380 1.38 -10.15 20.50
C LYS A 380 1.78 -10.93 21.75
N SER A 381 2.74 -11.85 21.63
CA SER A 381 3.21 -12.68 22.74
C SER A 381 4.34 -12.05 23.56
N GLU A 382 5.09 -11.11 22.99
CA GLU A 382 6.28 -10.51 23.63
C GLU A 382 5.97 -9.48 24.73
N GLY A 383 4.72 -9.02 24.85
CA GLY A 383 4.33 -8.06 25.90
C GLY A 383 5.06 -6.72 25.81
N LEU A 384 5.35 -6.27 24.58
CA LEU A 384 6.09 -5.03 24.32
C LEU A 384 5.35 -3.79 24.83
N SER A 385 6.11 -2.75 25.16
CA SER A 385 5.56 -1.44 25.49
C SER A 385 4.88 -0.82 24.26
N LEU A 386 3.84 0.00 24.50
CA LEU A 386 3.05 0.63 23.44
C LEU A 386 3.88 1.40 22.40
N PRO A 387 4.92 2.19 22.77
CA PRO A 387 5.77 2.89 21.79
C PRO A 387 6.56 1.94 20.88
N VAL A 388 7.13 0.87 21.45
CA VAL A 388 7.91 -0.12 20.69
C VAL A 388 7.00 -0.90 19.76
N LEU A 389 5.83 -1.32 20.25
CA LEU A 389 4.82 -2.01 19.45
C LEU A 389 4.29 -1.12 18.31
N ALA A 390 4.07 0.17 18.57
CA ALA A 390 3.67 1.15 17.57
C ALA A 390 4.70 1.27 16.44
N ALA A 391 5.99 1.41 16.75
CA ALA A 391 7.05 1.48 15.74
C ALA A 391 7.10 0.21 14.87
N ARG A 392 6.98 -0.98 15.49
CA ARG A 392 6.92 -2.25 14.75
C ARG A 392 5.68 -2.37 13.88
N HIS A 393 4.50 -1.97 14.38
CA HIS A 393 3.27 -1.98 13.60
C HIS A 393 3.33 -1.01 12.40
N GLU A 394 3.99 0.14 12.53
CA GLU A 394 4.19 1.09 11.42
C GLU A 394 5.08 0.49 10.31
N GLU A 395 6.18 -0.15 10.69
CA GLU A 395 7.07 -0.87 9.77
C GLU A 395 6.33 -1.98 9.02
N LEU A 396 5.54 -2.78 9.74
CA LEU A 396 4.73 -3.85 9.12
C LEU A 396 3.62 -3.31 8.22
N HIS A 397 2.99 -2.19 8.58
CA HIS A 397 1.99 -1.56 7.72
C HIS A 397 2.62 -1.15 6.38
N ARG A 398 3.82 -0.57 6.42
CA ARG A 398 4.57 -0.23 5.20
C ARG A 398 4.92 -1.48 4.39
N GLU A 399 5.43 -2.53 5.04
CA GLU A 399 5.75 -3.79 4.37
C GLU A 399 4.52 -4.43 3.69
N ILE A 400 3.35 -4.44 4.35
CA ILE A 400 2.09 -4.94 3.78
C ILE A 400 1.72 -4.17 2.49
N LYS A 401 1.85 -2.84 2.52
CA LYS A 401 1.53 -1.98 1.38
C LYS A 401 2.51 -2.20 0.22
N ASP A 402 3.80 -2.19 0.52
CA ASP A 402 4.85 -2.28 -0.50
C ASP A 402 4.87 -3.66 -1.17
N CYS A 403 4.69 -4.75 -0.41
CA CYS A 403 4.72 -6.10 -0.99
C CYS A 403 3.50 -6.45 -1.84
N THR A 404 2.38 -5.71 -1.71
CA THR A 404 1.15 -5.95 -2.48
C THR A 404 0.96 -5.01 -3.65
N ALA A 405 1.76 -3.93 -3.73
CA ALA A 405 1.64 -2.89 -4.75
C ALA A 405 1.72 -3.45 -6.18
N ASP A 406 2.74 -4.26 -6.47
CA ASP A 406 2.96 -4.83 -7.81
C ASP A 406 1.79 -5.72 -8.23
N ALA A 407 1.36 -6.64 -7.37
CA ALA A 407 0.26 -7.55 -7.67
C ALA A 407 -1.07 -6.80 -7.91
N LEU A 408 -1.37 -5.78 -7.11
CA LEU A 408 -2.58 -4.97 -7.29
C LEU A 408 -2.51 -4.13 -8.57
N GLN A 409 -1.34 -3.54 -8.86
CA GLN A 409 -1.13 -2.76 -10.09
C GLN A 409 -1.24 -3.62 -11.34
N GLU A 410 -0.60 -4.79 -11.36
CA GLU A 410 -0.63 -5.73 -12.48
C GLU A 410 -2.04 -6.29 -12.71
N GLY A 411 -2.74 -6.64 -11.62
CA GLY A 411 -4.14 -7.09 -11.69
C GLY A 411 -5.05 -6.01 -12.25
N GLN A 412 -4.94 -4.77 -11.75
CA GLN A 412 -5.73 -3.63 -12.23
C GLN A 412 -5.43 -3.32 -13.71
N ALA A 413 -4.16 -3.36 -14.10
CA ALA A 413 -3.74 -3.14 -15.49
C ALA A 413 -4.32 -4.21 -16.41
N LEU A 414 -4.33 -5.47 -16.00
CA LEU A 414 -4.94 -6.57 -16.76
C LEU A 414 -6.45 -6.35 -16.95
N ILE A 415 -7.17 -6.02 -15.88
CA ILE A 415 -8.63 -5.77 -15.89
C ILE A 415 -8.98 -4.55 -16.75
N SER A 416 -8.12 -3.53 -16.80
CA SER A 416 -8.38 -2.33 -17.60
C SER A 416 -8.21 -2.55 -19.11
N GLN A 417 -7.42 -3.54 -19.52
CA GLN A 417 -7.10 -3.77 -20.93
C GLN A 417 -7.91 -4.91 -21.57
N VAL A 418 -8.45 -5.81 -20.75
CA VAL A 418 -9.44 -6.79 -21.18
C VAL A 418 -10.82 -6.20 -20.87
N ASP A 419 -11.82 -6.40 -21.74
CA ASP A 419 -13.18 -5.93 -21.45
C ASP A 419 -13.59 -6.37 -20.05
N SER A 420 -13.94 -5.39 -19.21
CA SER A 420 -14.12 -5.57 -17.76
C SER A 420 -15.26 -6.53 -17.39
N CYS A 421 -16.11 -6.87 -18.38
CA CYS A 421 -17.19 -7.84 -18.27
C CYS A 421 -16.88 -9.22 -18.88
N SER A 422 -15.65 -9.49 -19.32
CA SER A 422 -15.30 -10.82 -19.85
C SER A 422 -15.24 -11.86 -18.72
N SER A 423 -15.79 -13.04 -18.98
CA SER A 423 -15.65 -14.20 -18.08
C SER A 423 -14.19 -14.65 -17.93
N GLN A 424 -13.30 -14.22 -18.84
CA GLN A 424 -11.91 -14.65 -18.91
C GLN A 424 -11.07 -14.22 -17.70
N ILE A 425 -11.38 -13.05 -17.11
CA ILE A 425 -10.63 -12.42 -16.02
C ILE A 425 -11.21 -12.69 -14.61
N THR A 426 -12.20 -13.58 -14.50
CA THR A 426 -12.88 -13.89 -13.23
C THR A 426 -11.90 -14.30 -12.14
N GLY A 427 -10.95 -15.20 -12.44
CA GLY A 427 -9.94 -15.65 -11.48
C GLY A 427 -8.98 -14.54 -11.02
N VAL A 428 -8.73 -13.53 -11.86
CA VAL A 428 -7.90 -12.37 -11.50
C VAL A 428 -8.63 -11.46 -10.53
N HIS A 429 -9.93 -11.20 -10.76
CA HIS A 429 -10.77 -10.48 -9.80
C HIS A 429 -10.84 -11.17 -8.44
N GLU A 430 -11.05 -12.49 -8.43
CA GLU A 430 -11.11 -13.28 -7.20
C GLU A 430 -9.80 -13.21 -6.41
N MET A 431 -8.66 -13.37 -7.11
CA MET A 431 -7.34 -13.28 -6.50
C MET A 431 -7.04 -11.89 -5.93
N MET A 432 -7.37 -10.82 -6.66
CA MET A 432 -7.28 -9.45 -6.14
C MET A 432 -8.13 -9.27 -4.89
N GLY A 433 -9.35 -9.79 -4.88
CA GLY A 433 -10.21 -9.79 -3.70
C GLY A 433 -9.63 -10.59 -2.52
N CYS A 434 -8.89 -11.67 -2.78
CA CYS A 434 -8.15 -12.42 -1.75
C CYS A 434 -7.01 -11.58 -1.16
N ILE A 435 -6.20 -10.93 -2.00
CA ILE A 435 -5.11 -10.05 -1.56
C ILE A 435 -5.68 -8.92 -0.69
N GLN A 436 -6.69 -8.20 -1.19
CA GLN A 436 -7.26 -7.05 -0.48
C GLN A 436 -7.85 -7.45 0.88
N ARG A 437 -8.62 -8.55 0.95
CA ARG A 437 -9.16 -9.05 2.23
C ARG A 437 -8.05 -9.37 3.25
N ARG A 438 -6.93 -9.93 2.80
CA ARG A 438 -5.80 -10.28 3.67
C ARG A 438 -5.03 -9.03 4.11
N VAL A 439 -4.81 -8.07 3.21
CA VAL A 439 -4.26 -6.75 3.53
C VAL A 439 -5.11 -6.05 4.59
N ASP A 440 -6.42 -5.97 4.39
CA ASP A 440 -7.33 -5.33 5.33
C ASP A 440 -7.31 -6.00 6.70
N HIS A 441 -7.24 -7.34 6.71
CA HIS A 441 -7.15 -8.12 7.95
C HIS A 441 -5.87 -7.81 8.73
N LEU A 442 -4.69 -7.86 8.08
CA LEU A 442 -3.41 -7.62 8.75
C LEU A 442 -3.23 -6.15 9.15
N THR A 443 -3.68 -5.23 8.30
CA THR A 443 -3.67 -3.79 8.59
C THR A 443 -4.51 -3.46 9.82
N LYS A 444 -5.67 -4.09 9.99
CA LYS A 444 -6.50 -3.95 11.20
C LYS A 444 -5.79 -4.44 12.47
N GLN A 445 -4.93 -5.45 12.37
CA GLN A 445 -4.14 -5.92 13.52
C GLN A 445 -3.00 -4.96 13.89
N CYS A 446 -2.53 -4.15 12.93
CA CYS A 446 -1.50 -3.14 13.15
C CYS A 446 -2.09 -1.85 13.78
N SER A 447 -2.81 -1.90 14.90
CA SER A 447 -3.52 -0.71 15.45
C SER A 447 -2.70 0.13 16.44
N ALA A 448 -1.67 -0.45 17.06
CA ALA A 448 -0.89 0.18 18.13
C ALA A 448 -0.31 1.57 17.77
N HIS A 449 0.08 1.82 16.52
CA HIS A 449 0.58 3.14 16.12
C HIS A 449 -0.49 4.25 16.20
N LYS A 450 -1.76 3.93 15.88
CA LYS A 450 -2.89 4.86 16.03
C LYS A 450 -3.22 5.12 17.49
N GLU A 451 -3.21 4.06 18.30
CA GLU A 451 -3.45 4.15 19.74
C GLU A 451 -2.36 4.97 20.43
N PHE A 452 -1.09 4.72 20.08
CA PHE A 452 0.04 5.48 20.60
C PHE A 452 -0.03 6.96 20.21
N ALA A 453 -0.33 7.27 18.94
CA ALA A 453 -0.52 8.64 18.48
C ALA A 453 -1.64 9.37 19.25
N LEU A 454 -2.78 8.70 19.45
CA LEU A 454 -3.89 9.27 20.23
C LEU A 454 -3.48 9.54 21.69
N LYS A 455 -2.78 8.59 22.32
CA LYS A 455 -2.31 8.72 23.70
C LYS A 455 -1.29 9.86 23.85
N LYS A 456 -0.35 9.98 22.91
CA LYS A 456 0.62 11.08 22.85
C LYS A 456 -0.08 12.44 22.71
N GLN A 457 -1.08 12.53 21.83
CA GLN A 457 -1.89 13.75 21.65
C GLN A 457 -2.64 14.13 22.93
N GLN A 458 -3.29 13.16 23.60
CA GLN A 458 -4.00 13.40 24.86
C GLN A 458 -3.05 13.88 25.98
N LEU A 459 -1.87 13.27 26.08
CA LEU A 459 -0.87 13.65 27.07
C LEU A 459 -0.34 15.07 26.83
N THR A 460 -0.06 15.42 25.58
CA THR A 460 0.36 16.77 25.17
C THR A 460 -0.70 17.81 25.54
N ALA A 461 -1.96 17.57 25.19
CA ALA A 461 -3.07 18.46 25.51
C ALA A 461 -3.27 18.62 27.04
N SER A 462 -3.02 17.57 27.82
CA SER A 462 -3.07 17.64 29.28
C SER A 462 -1.98 18.55 29.86
N VAL A 463 -0.72 18.39 29.41
CA VAL A 463 0.41 19.23 29.85
C VAL A 463 0.17 20.69 29.47
N GLU A 464 -0.19 20.96 28.21
CA GLU A 464 -0.53 22.32 27.76
C GLU A 464 -1.69 22.92 28.55
N GLY A 465 -2.69 22.11 28.90
CA GLY A 465 -3.82 22.53 29.74
C GLY A 465 -3.38 23.00 31.14
N HIS A 466 -2.49 22.26 31.79
CA HIS A 466 -1.90 22.67 33.08
C HIS A 466 -1.06 23.95 32.93
N LEU A 467 -0.17 24.01 31.93
CA LEU A 467 0.67 25.19 31.70
C LEU A 467 -0.16 26.45 31.40
N LYS A 468 -1.26 26.31 30.64
CA LYS A 468 -2.17 27.43 30.34
C LYS A 468 -2.89 27.92 31.60
N LYS A 469 -3.30 27.03 32.52
CA LYS A 469 -3.87 27.46 33.80
C LYS A 469 -2.85 28.25 34.61
N VAL A 470 -1.61 27.78 34.69
CA VAL A 470 -0.51 28.47 35.37
C VAL A 470 -0.31 29.87 34.77
N GLU A 471 -0.23 29.96 33.45
CA GLU A 471 -0.10 31.22 32.70
C GLU A 471 -1.27 32.17 33.01
N THR A 472 -2.51 31.70 32.99
CA THR A 472 -3.68 32.54 33.33
C THR A 472 -3.71 33.00 34.78
N SER A 473 -3.23 32.18 35.73
CA SER A 473 -3.13 32.57 37.14
C SER A 473 -2.05 33.63 37.34
N ILE A 474 -0.89 33.48 36.71
CA ILE A 474 0.19 34.48 36.70
C ILE A 474 -0.32 35.81 36.14
N GLN A 475 -1.06 35.78 35.02
CA GLN A 475 -1.69 36.97 34.44
C GLN A 475 -2.71 37.65 35.35
N LYS A 476 -3.38 36.93 36.27
CA LYS A 476 -4.28 37.53 37.26
C LYS A 476 -3.53 38.18 38.42
N ILE A 477 -2.44 37.58 38.87
CA ILE A 477 -1.64 38.06 40.01
C ILE A 477 -0.77 39.26 39.61
N SER A 478 -0.16 39.22 38.43
CA SER A 478 0.84 40.18 37.96
C SER A 478 0.38 41.66 37.98
N PRO A 479 -0.83 42.03 37.52
CA PRO A 479 -1.31 43.42 37.58
C PRO A 479 -1.45 43.95 39.01
N VAL A 480 -1.77 43.08 39.98
CA VAL A 480 -1.91 43.49 41.39
C VAL A 480 -0.55 43.85 41.99
N LEU A 481 0.50 43.11 41.62
CA LEU A 481 1.87 43.33 42.11
C LEU A 481 2.62 44.42 41.34
N SER A 482 2.24 44.69 40.10
CA SER A 482 2.81 45.77 39.30
C SER A 482 2.51 47.16 39.89
N ASN A 483 1.42 47.29 40.65
CA ASN A 483 1.09 48.51 41.36
C ASN A 483 1.82 48.59 42.72
N ALA A 484 2.14 49.82 43.13
CA ALA A 484 2.65 50.08 44.47
C ALA A 484 1.61 49.65 45.53
N MET A 485 2.07 48.99 46.59
CA MET A 485 1.20 48.55 47.68
C MET A 485 0.86 49.72 48.59
N ASP A 486 -0.43 50.03 48.72
CA ASP A 486 -0.92 50.89 49.79
C ASP A 486 -0.99 50.08 51.10
N VAL A 487 -0.47 50.65 52.19
CA VAL A 487 -0.48 50.01 53.51
C VAL A 487 -1.83 50.27 54.21
N GLY A 488 -2.55 51.32 53.81
CA GLY A 488 -3.80 51.75 54.44
C GLY A 488 -3.57 52.68 55.63
N SER A 489 -4.57 53.53 55.90
CA SER A 489 -4.51 54.59 56.92
C SER A 489 -5.16 54.20 58.25
N SER A 490 -5.80 53.03 58.32
CA SER A 490 -6.51 52.53 59.51
C SER A 490 -6.35 51.02 59.67
N LEU A 491 -6.62 50.50 60.88
CA LEU A 491 -6.54 49.06 61.15
C LEU A 491 -7.49 48.25 60.25
N SER A 492 -8.71 48.75 60.02
CA SER A 492 -9.71 48.08 59.18
C SER A 492 -9.30 48.01 57.71
N GLU A 493 -8.77 49.11 57.16
CA GLU A 493 -8.29 49.18 55.78
C GLU A 493 -7.08 48.28 55.56
N SER A 494 -6.07 48.42 56.42
CA SER A 494 -4.84 47.62 56.38
C SER A 494 -5.14 46.12 56.53
N GLY A 495 -6.10 45.74 57.38
CA GLY A 495 -6.54 44.36 57.55
C GLY A 495 -7.20 43.76 56.30
N LYS A 496 -7.99 44.55 55.55
CA LYS A 496 -8.58 44.11 54.26
C LYS A 496 -7.50 43.91 53.20
N ILE A 497 -6.52 44.83 53.14
CA ILE A 497 -5.40 44.75 52.20
C ILE A 497 -4.54 43.51 52.52
N LEU A 498 -4.21 43.28 53.79
CA LEU A 498 -3.52 42.08 54.24
C LEU A 498 -4.26 40.79 53.84
N SER A 499 -5.59 40.74 54.04
CA SER A 499 -6.40 39.58 53.66
C SER A 499 -6.29 39.28 52.16
N LYS A 500 -6.30 40.31 51.30
CA LYS A 500 -6.11 40.17 49.85
C LYS A 500 -4.73 39.60 49.49
N TYR A 501 -3.67 40.07 50.14
CA TYR A 501 -2.31 39.56 49.88
C TYR A 501 -2.10 38.12 50.39
N LEU A 502 -2.78 37.72 51.48
CA LEU A 502 -2.81 36.33 51.93
C LEU A 502 -3.56 35.43 50.94
N GLU A 503 -4.65 35.90 50.33
CA GLU A 503 -5.35 35.16 49.28
C GLU A 503 -4.48 34.99 48.02
N LEU A 504 -3.74 36.02 47.62
CA LEU A 504 -2.77 35.93 46.53
C LEU A 504 -1.64 34.92 46.82
N ASP A 505 -1.20 34.82 48.08
CA ASP A 505 -0.19 33.83 48.49
C ASP A 505 -0.72 32.39 48.35
N ILE A 506 -1.98 32.16 48.71
CA ILE A 506 -2.65 30.87 48.49
C ILE A 506 -2.74 30.56 46.99
N GLN A 507 -3.20 31.51 46.18
CA GLN A 507 -3.29 31.34 44.72
C GLN A 507 -1.93 31.06 44.07
N ALA A 508 -0.85 31.73 44.53
CA ALA A 508 0.49 31.47 44.04
C ALA A 508 0.98 30.06 44.39
N LYS A 509 0.67 29.55 45.59
CA LYS A 509 0.99 28.18 46.02
C LYS A 509 0.22 27.12 45.24
N GLU A 510 -1.08 27.32 45.01
CA GLU A 510 -1.90 26.43 44.16
C GLU A 510 -1.38 26.40 42.73
N THR A 511 -0.99 27.57 42.20
CA THR A 511 -0.39 27.69 40.87
C THR A 511 0.93 26.95 40.76
N ALA A 512 1.73 26.91 41.84
CA ALA A 512 2.99 26.15 41.87
C ALA A 512 2.74 24.64 41.83
N GLN A 513 1.69 24.15 42.51
CA GLN A 513 1.29 22.73 42.46
C GLN A 513 0.81 22.32 41.07
N GLU A 514 0.07 23.19 40.39
CA GLU A 514 -0.39 22.94 39.01
C GLU A 514 0.80 22.87 38.03
N LEU A 515 1.82 23.70 38.22
CA LEU A 515 3.07 23.64 37.45
C LEU A 515 3.85 22.35 37.74
N GLU A 516 3.93 21.93 39.01
CA GLU A 516 4.54 20.66 39.40
C GLU A 516 3.82 19.47 38.74
N ALA A 517 2.48 19.48 38.71
CA ALA A 517 1.70 18.46 38.02
C ALA A 517 2.03 18.38 36.52
N ALA A 518 2.21 19.52 35.85
CA ALA A 518 2.65 19.56 34.45
C ALA A 518 4.05 18.94 34.27
N THR A 519 5.00 19.29 35.13
CA THR A 519 6.38 18.74 35.07
C THR A 519 6.42 17.23 35.31
N LYS A 520 5.63 16.75 36.29
CA LYS A 520 5.52 15.33 36.61
C LYS A 520 4.94 14.53 35.45
N LEU A 521 3.90 15.03 34.79
CA LEU A 521 3.30 14.40 33.60
C LEU A 521 4.30 14.30 32.44
N MET A 522 5.18 15.29 32.28
CA MET A 522 6.25 15.26 31.27
C MET A 522 7.32 14.20 31.59
N THR A 523 7.70 14.04 32.86
CA THR A 523 8.80 13.13 33.27
C THR A 523 8.39 11.67 33.45
N GLU A 524 7.17 11.39 33.94
CA GLU A 524 6.77 10.01 34.29
C GLU A 524 6.40 9.15 33.07
N LYS A 525 5.98 9.80 31.98
CA LYS A 525 5.40 9.08 30.85
C LYS A 525 6.42 8.72 29.78
N ASN A 526 7.56 9.39 29.66
CA ASN A 526 8.61 9.10 28.65
C ASN A 526 8.05 8.78 27.23
N GLU A 527 6.92 9.41 26.86
CA GLU A 527 6.18 9.17 25.61
C GLU A 527 6.33 10.34 24.61
N PHE A 528 7.11 11.36 24.99
CA PHE A 528 7.35 12.57 24.21
C PHE A 528 8.68 12.49 23.46
N GLU A 529 8.74 13.15 22.30
CA GLU A 529 9.98 13.33 21.55
C GLU A 529 10.88 14.39 22.20
N PRO A 530 12.22 14.31 22.05
CA PRO A 530 13.15 15.25 22.68
C PRO A 530 12.84 16.73 22.40
N ASP A 531 12.42 17.04 21.17
CA ASP A 531 12.14 18.41 20.73
C ASP A 531 10.83 18.96 21.33
N GLU A 532 9.78 18.13 21.41
CA GLU A 532 8.52 18.49 22.08
C GLU A 532 8.72 18.68 23.58
N VAL A 533 9.52 17.80 24.22
CA VAL A 533 9.91 17.95 25.62
C VAL A 533 10.69 19.25 25.82
N ALA A 534 11.59 19.61 24.90
CA ALA A 534 12.38 20.83 25.00
C ALA A 534 11.51 22.09 24.99
N LEU A 535 10.51 22.16 24.10
CA LEU A 535 9.56 23.28 23.99
C LEU A 535 8.63 23.40 25.21
N LEU A 536 8.04 22.29 25.67
CA LEU A 536 7.17 22.31 26.84
C LEU A 536 7.97 22.57 28.13
N SER A 537 9.19 22.06 28.22
CA SER A 537 10.09 22.29 29.35
C SER A 537 10.59 23.73 29.41
N SER A 538 10.92 24.35 28.28
CA SER A 538 11.31 25.78 28.25
C SER A 538 10.16 26.66 28.74
N LYS A 539 8.94 26.41 28.25
CA LYS A 539 7.73 27.13 28.71
C LYS A 539 7.47 26.92 30.21
N ALA A 540 7.59 25.69 30.71
CA ALA A 540 7.40 25.40 32.14
C ALA A 540 8.44 26.11 33.02
N LYS A 541 9.72 26.13 32.61
CA LYS A 541 10.79 26.84 33.34
C LYS A 541 10.56 28.33 33.39
N TRP A 542 10.11 28.93 32.28
CA TRP A 542 9.76 30.34 32.25
C TRP A 542 8.64 30.66 33.24
N LEU A 543 7.54 29.89 33.23
CA LEU A 543 6.43 30.04 34.17
C LEU A 543 6.87 29.83 35.63
N GLU A 544 7.82 28.93 35.88
CA GLU A 544 8.39 28.69 37.20
C GLU A 544 9.10 29.93 37.75
N GLU A 545 9.92 30.58 36.91
CA GLU A 545 10.66 31.77 37.31
C GLU A 545 9.72 32.96 37.54
N GLU A 546 8.73 33.15 36.66
CA GLU A 546 7.67 34.14 36.87
C GLU A 546 6.98 33.97 38.22
N LEU A 547 6.58 32.73 38.53
CA LEU A 547 5.86 32.43 39.76
C LEU A 547 6.73 32.65 41.00
N LYS A 548 8.02 32.29 40.94
CA LYS A 548 9.00 32.56 42.02
C LYS A 548 9.15 34.06 42.28
N ILE A 549 9.20 34.88 41.23
CA ILE A 549 9.29 36.34 41.36
C ILE A 549 8.04 36.89 42.04
N LEU A 550 6.85 36.50 41.58
CA LEU A 550 5.57 36.93 42.16
C LEU A 550 5.46 36.48 43.63
N GLY A 551 5.78 35.22 43.93
CA GLY A 551 5.73 34.67 45.28
C GLY A 551 6.64 35.39 46.27
N ARG A 552 7.86 35.76 45.87
CA ARG A 552 8.76 36.60 46.69
C ARG A 552 8.17 37.98 46.96
N SER A 553 7.57 38.62 45.95
CA SER A 553 6.94 39.93 46.10
C SER A 553 5.73 39.87 47.04
N ILE A 554 4.82 38.90 46.86
CA ILE A 554 3.68 38.67 47.75
C ILE A 554 4.15 38.45 49.19
N SER A 555 5.15 37.59 49.40
CA SER A 555 5.68 37.29 50.73
C SER A 555 6.20 38.54 51.43
N SER A 556 7.00 39.35 50.72
CA SER A 556 7.56 40.58 51.28
C SER A 556 6.51 41.63 51.63
N ARG A 557 5.51 41.81 50.77
CA ARG A 557 4.39 42.75 50.95
C ARG A 557 3.46 42.32 52.08
N SER A 558 3.15 41.02 52.14
CA SER A 558 2.40 40.41 53.25
C SER A 558 3.12 40.62 54.58
N GLN A 559 4.44 40.44 54.64
CA GLN A 559 5.21 40.64 55.87
C GLN A 559 5.13 42.09 56.36
N VAL A 560 5.29 43.07 55.46
CA VAL A 560 5.13 44.51 55.80
C VAL A 560 3.74 44.79 56.37
N LEU A 561 2.69 44.30 55.71
CA LEU A 561 1.30 44.49 56.14
C LEU A 561 1.01 43.79 57.48
N GLN A 562 1.55 42.59 57.70
CA GLN A 562 1.39 41.86 58.97
C GLN A 562 1.98 42.64 60.14
N THR A 563 3.21 43.15 60.00
CA THR A 563 3.87 43.95 61.04
C THR A 563 3.12 45.25 61.29
N TYR A 564 2.64 45.93 60.24
CA TYR A 564 1.87 47.16 60.37
C TYR A 564 0.52 46.97 61.08
N VAL A 565 -0.25 45.96 60.66
CA VAL A 565 -1.53 45.61 61.28
C VAL A 565 -1.34 45.21 62.74
N ALA A 566 -0.28 44.46 63.05
CA ALA A 566 0.06 44.10 64.43
C ALA A 566 0.40 45.34 65.27
N PHE A 567 1.14 46.30 64.70
CA PHE A 567 1.43 47.58 65.35
C PHE A 567 0.15 48.37 65.63
N LEU A 568 -0.69 48.62 64.62
CA LEU A 568 -1.93 49.41 64.75
C LEU A 568 -2.85 48.81 65.82
N LYS A 569 -3.05 47.49 65.77
CA LYS A 569 -3.84 46.75 66.77
C LYS A 569 -3.25 46.89 68.16
N SER A 570 -1.93 46.75 68.30
CA SER A 570 -1.26 46.88 69.59
C SER A 570 -1.29 48.31 70.11
N SER A 571 -1.31 49.31 69.23
CA SER A 571 -1.41 50.73 69.58
C SER A 571 -2.82 51.11 70.06
N GLU A 572 -3.87 50.72 69.35
CA GLU A 572 -5.27 50.96 69.76
C GLU A 572 -5.56 50.34 71.13
N GLU A 573 -5.19 49.06 71.32
CA GLU A 573 -5.38 48.39 72.61
C GLU A 573 -4.48 48.98 73.73
N LEU A 574 -3.36 49.60 73.40
CA LEU A 574 -2.48 50.26 74.38
C LEU A 574 -3.05 51.62 74.83
N GLU A 575 -3.65 52.38 73.92
CA GLU A 575 -4.31 53.64 74.21
C GLU A 575 -5.49 53.45 75.19
N GLU A 576 -6.30 52.40 74.99
CA GLU A 576 -7.37 52.01 75.92
C GLU A 576 -6.82 51.69 77.34
N GLN A 577 -5.73 50.92 77.42
CA GLN A 577 -5.07 50.60 78.69
C GLN A 577 -4.45 51.84 79.35
N CYS A 578 -3.86 52.73 78.55
CA CYS A 578 -3.27 53.99 79.01
C CYS A 578 -4.34 54.87 79.67
N GLN A 579 -5.47 55.05 79.00
CA GLN A 579 -6.58 55.86 79.48
C GLN A 579 -7.18 55.29 80.78
N SER A 580 -7.39 53.96 80.84
CA SER A 580 -7.87 53.28 82.05
C SER A 580 -6.93 53.48 83.25
N LEU A 581 -5.61 53.41 83.05
CA LEU A 581 -4.62 53.66 84.11
C LEU A 581 -4.55 55.15 84.51
N LYS A 582 -4.67 56.07 83.55
CA LYS A 582 -4.74 57.52 83.83
C LYS A 582 -5.93 57.84 84.73
N GLU A 583 -7.10 57.30 84.40
CA GLU A 583 -8.32 57.46 85.20
C GLU A 583 -8.12 56.94 86.63
N PHE A 584 -7.56 55.74 86.81
CA PHE A 584 -7.25 55.19 88.14
C PHE A 584 -6.34 56.12 88.95
N TYR A 585 -5.18 56.51 88.40
CA TYR A 585 -4.20 57.31 89.14
C TYR A 585 -4.64 58.76 89.41
N GLN A 586 -5.57 59.31 88.62
CA GLN A 586 -6.08 60.67 88.83
C GLN A 586 -7.30 60.72 89.76
N THR A 587 -8.17 59.72 89.75
CA THR A 587 -9.50 59.78 90.38
C THR A 587 -9.51 59.16 91.79
N GLU A 588 -8.82 58.04 92.00
CA GLU A 588 -8.86 57.28 93.27
C GLU A 588 -7.76 57.74 94.23
N ILE A 589 -7.92 58.94 94.82
CA ILE A 589 -7.05 59.39 95.92
C ILE A 589 -7.43 58.62 97.18
N PRO A 590 -6.50 57.93 97.87
CA PRO A 590 -6.81 57.21 99.11
C PRO A 590 -7.37 58.16 100.18
N ARG A 591 -8.66 58.06 100.49
CA ARG A 591 -9.27 58.79 101.61
C ARG A 591 -8.87 58.13 102.92
N LYS A 592 -8.73 58.93 103.98
CA LYS A 592 -8.27 58.50 105.32
C LYS A 592 -9.14 57.43 106.01
N GLU A 593 -10.29 57.06 105.45
CA GLU A 593 -11.34 56.28 106.13
C GLU A 593 -11.71 54.97 105.42
N GLU A 594 -11.02 54.60 104.33
CA GLU A 594 -11.28 53.32 103.63
C GLU A 594 -10.49 52.14 104.23
N ASP A 595 -11.08 50.94 104.13
CA ASP A 595 -10.51 49.67 104.61
C ASP A 595 -9.15 49.39 103.92
N ASP A 596 -8.08 49.38 104.70
CA ASP A 596 -6.68 49.25 104.24
C ASP A 596 -6.45 47.96 103.41
N ALA A 597 -7.35 46.98 103.51
CA ALA A 597 -7.34 45.75 102.71
C ALA A 597 -7.93 45.92 101.29
N GLU A 598 -8.95 46.75 101.08
CA GLU A 598 -9.62 46.94 99.79
C GLU A 598 -8.81 47.86 98.88
N SER A 599 -8.32 48.99 99.40
CA SER A 599 -7.42 49.90 98.68
C SER A 599 -6.12 49.20 98.25
N LYS A 600 -5.62 48.25 99.07
CA LYS A 600 -4.45 47.44 98.71
C LYS A 600 -4.74 46.47 97.56
N ARG A 601 -5.92 45.83 97.53
CA ARG A 601 -6.31 44.94 96.42
C ARG A 601 -6.49 45.70 95.12
N GLN A 602 -7.08 46.89 95.16
CA GLN A 602 -7.23 47.76 93.98
C GLN A 602 -5.87 48.21 93.45
N PHE A 603 -4.95 48.62 94.33
CA PHE A 603 -3.58 48.95 93.95
C PHE A 603 -2.83 47.74 93.35
N ASP A 604 -2.91 46.56 93.96
CA ASP A 604 -2.28 45.34 93.42
C ASP A 604 -2.85 44.97 92.04
N SER A 605 -4.12 45.28 91.76
CA SER A 605 -4.75 45.13 90.44
C SER A 605 -4.23 46.15 89.43
N ALA A 606 -4.19 47.44 89.81
CA ALA A 606 -3.63 48.50 88.98
C ALA A 606 -2.14 48.30 88.69
N GLU A 607 -1.37 47.76 89.64
CA GLU A 607 0.04 47.41 89.44
C GLU A 607 0.20 46.29 88.41
N LYS A 608 -0.67 45.27 88.41
CA LYS A 608 -0.66 44.24 87.36
C LYS A 608 -0.99 44.83 85.99
N GLN A 609 -1.97 45.74 85.92
CA GLN A 609 -2.32 46.43 84.68
C GLN A 609 -1.18 47.34 84.19
N TRP A 610 -0.47 48.03 85.08
CA TRP A 610 0.73 48.81 84.78
C TRP A 610 1.85 47.93 84.19
N GLN A 611 2.12 46.76 84.78
CA GLN A 611 3.12 45.83 84.25
C GLN A 611 2.74 45.30 82.86
N LEU A 612 1.45 44.99 82.65
CA LEU A 612 0.93 44.59 81.34
C LEU A 612 1.09 45.71 80.31
N PHE A 613 0.72 46.94 80.68
CA PHE A 613 0.87 48.15 79.87
C PHE A 613 2.33 48.39 79.49
N LEU A 614 3.28 48.31 80.44
CA LEU A 614 4.71 48.50 80.17
C LEU A 614 5.23 47.46 79.17
N ASN A 615 4.95 46.17 79.40
CA ASN A 615 5.35 45.10 78.49
C ASN A 615 4.78 45.33 77.08
N ARG A 616 3.50 45.70 77.00
CA ARG A 616 2.81 45.94 75.74
C ARG A 616 3.34 47.18 75.02
N SER A 617 3.63 48.25 75.74
CA SER A 617 4.14 49.50 75.16
C SER A 617 5.51 49.31 74.50
N PHE A 618 6.42 48.55 75.15
CA PHE A 618 7.70 48.21 74.54
C PHE A 618 7.56 47.23 73.37
N LEU A 619 6.61 46.29 73.43
CA LEU A 619 6.30 45.41 72.30
C LEU A 619 5.77 46.21 71.09
N THR A 620 4.85 47.15 71.30
CA THR A 620 4.34 48.04 70.25
C THR A 620 5.48 48.88 69.64
N GLN A 621 6.39 49.39 70.47
CA GLN A 621 7.57 50.11 69.99
C GLN A 621 8.49 49.21 69.15
N ASP A 622 8.73 47.96 69.56
CA ASP A 622 9.54 47.02 68.79
C ASP A 622 8.89 46.65 67.45
N LEU A 623 7.55 46.48 67.40
CA LEU A 623 6.79 46.27 66.16
C LEU A 623 6.90 47.47 65.20
N GLY A 624 6.82 48.70 65.73
CA GLY A 624 7.00 49.91 64.92
C GLY A 624 8.41 50.01 64.34
N LEU A 625 9.43 49.72 65.15
CA LEU A 625 10.83 49.68 64.72
C LEU A 625 11.09 48.60 63.65
N GLU A 626 10.44 47.44 63.75
CA GLU A 626 10.49 46.36 62.76
C GLU A 626 9.83 46.77 61.43
N PHE A 627 8.65 47.40 61.50
CA PHE A 627 7.97 47.92 60.31
C PHE A 627 8.80 48.97 59.56
N LEU A 628 9.37 49.95 60.27
CA LEU A 628 10.26 50.96 59.69
C LEU A 628 11.44 50.33 58.96
N ASN A 629 12.02 49.28 59.54
CA ASN A 629 13.10 48.55 58.94
C ASN A 629 12.67 47.78 57.67
N LEU A 630 11.52 47.10 57.69
CA LEU A 630 10.98 46.42 56.51
C LEU A 630 10.70 47.40 55.36
N ILE A 631 10.16 48.59 55.66
CA ILE A 631 9.95 49.67 54.69
C ILE A 631 11.27 50.17 54.10
N ASN A 632 12.27 50.45 54.95
CA ASN A 632 13.57 50.94 54.49
C ASN A 632 14.28 49.93 53.57
N MET A 633 14.02 48.63 53.79
CA MET A 633 14.51 47.54 52.96
C MET A 633 13.65 47.27 51.72
N ALA A 634 12.47 47.87 51.55
CA ALA A 634 11.60 47.66 50.39
C ALA A 634 12.20 48.29 49.11
N LYS A 635 11.80 47.78 47.94
CA LYS A 635 12.21 48.39 46.67
C LYS A 635 11.62 49.79 46.56
N LYS A 636 12.35 50.69 45.90
CA LYS A 636 11.86 52.04 45.60
C LYS A 636 10.53 51.94 44.82
N ASN A 637 9.53 52.71 45.27
CA ASN A 637 8.15 52.73 44.72
C ASN A 637 7.34 51.42 44.91
N GLU A 638 7.82 50.46 45.71
CA GLU A 638 7.06 49.24 46.01
C GLU A 638 5.88 49.48 46.95
N ILE A 639 6.00 50.47 47.82
CA ILE A 639 4.99 50.87 48.79
C ILE A 639 4.58 52.31 48.48
N LEU A 640 3.27 52.55 48.44
CA LEU A 640 2.68 53.87 48.23
C LEU A 640 2.73 54.68 49.54
N ASN A 641 2.91 55.99 49.44
CA ASN A 641 2.76 56.91 50.57
C ASN A 641 3.66 56.66 51.80
N VAL A 642 4.80 55.96 51.63
CA VAL A 642 5.74 55.58 52.69
C VAL A 642 6.05 56.70 53.69
N LYS A 643 6.22 57.94 53.22
CA LYS A 643 6.60 59.06 54.08
C LYS A 643 5.54 59.41 55.12
N ASN A 644 4.27 59.35 54.75
CA ASN A 644 3.18 59.70 55.66
C ASN A 644 2.96 58.60 56.70
N GLU A 645 3.04 57.33 56.30
CA GLU A 645 2.90 56.20 57.22
C GLU A 645 4.09 56.08 58.19
N VAL A 646 5.32 56.34 57.71
CA VAL A 646 6.51 56.43 58.57
C VAL A 646 6.36 57.58 59.58
N TYR A 647 5.92 58.75 59.14
CA TYR A 647 5.70 59.89 60.03
C TYR A 647 4.60 59.63 61.07
N PHE A 648 3.49 59.00 60.66
CA PHE A 648 2.41 58.60 61.57
C PHE A 648 2.91 57.61 62.63
N MET A 649 3.66 56.60 62.21
CA MET A 649 4.27 55.60 63.08
C MET A 649 5.23 56.23 64.11
N GLU A 650 6.17 57.06 63.64
CA GLU A 650 7.15 57.75 64.49
C GLU A 650 6.45 58.65 65.54
N ASN A 651 5.43 59.41 65.13
CA ASN A 651 4.66 60.24 66.06
C ASN A 651 3.89 59.41 67.09
N THR A 652 3.31 58.28 66.67
CA THR A 652 2.58 57.38 67.56
C THR A 652 3.53 56.78 68.61
N MET A 653 4.72 56.35 68.19
CA MET A 653 5.75 55.83 69.10
C MET A 653 6.26 56.89 70.07
N GLU A 654 6.46 58.14 69.61
CA GLU A 654 6.87 59.26 70.48
C GLU A 654 5.76 59.62 71.48
N SER A 655 4.49 59.64 71.04
CA SER A 655 3.32 59.84 71.92
C SER A 655 3.25 58.76 73.00
N GLN A 656 3.39 57.48 72.61
CA GLN A 656 3.40 56.37 73.56
C GLN A 656 4.56 56.45 74.55
N LYS A 657 5.73 56.93 74.13
CA LYS A 657 6.87 57.17 75.03
C LYS A 657 6.53 58.27 76.05
N ALA A 658 5.96 59.38 75.60
CA ALA A 658 5.52 60.46 76.48
C ALA A 658 4.44 59.99 77.46
N GLU A 659 3.48 59.18 77.00
CA GLU A 659 2.43 58.57 77.84
C GLU A 659 3.01 57.62 78.89
N ARG A 660 4.02 56.81 78.55
CA ARG A 660 4.73 55.98 79.55
C ARG A 660 5.37 56.83 80.64
N GLU A 661 6.00 57.95 80.29
CA GLU A 661 6.63 58.87 81.24
C GLU A 661 5.57 59.58 82.09
N GLU A 662 4.47 60.03 81.49
CA GLU A 662 3.33 60.64 82.17
C GLU A 662 2.69 59.68 83.19
N LEU A 663 2.35 58.46 82.75
CA LEU A 663 1.80 57.43 83.64
C LEU A 663 2.78 57.03 84.74
N SER A 664 4.08 56.94 84.43
CA SER A 664 5.12 56.70 85.44
C SER A 664 5.10 57.78 86.52
N HIS A 665 4.95 59.05 86.13
CA HIS A 665 4.83 60.17 87.05
C HIS A 665 3.52 60.19 87.83
N LEU A 666 2.38 59.89 87.19
CA LEU A 666 1.07 59.78 87.85
C LEU A 666 1.08 58.65 88.90
N ARG A 667 1.59 57.47 88.54
CA ARG A 667 1.76 56.33 89.45
C ARG A 667 2.63 56.70 90.65
N MET A 668 3.80 57.32 90.42
CA MET A 668 4.70 57.77 91.49
C MET A 668 4.02 58.79 92.41
N THR A 669 3.30 59.76 91.85
CA THR A 669 2.58 60.79 92.61
C THR A 669 1.46 60.18 93.46
N TRP A 670 0.72 59.23 92.88
CA TRP A 670 -0.30 58.46 93.60
C TRP A 670 0.32 57.69 94.77
N GLN A 671 1.44 57.02 94.54
CA GLN A 671 2.15 56.25 95.57
C GLN A 671 2.68 57.14 96.71
N LEU A 672 3.20 58.34 96.40
CA LEU A 672 3.63 59.33 97.41
C LEU A 672 2.43 59.85 98.24
N LYS A 673 1.29 60.12 97.59
CA LYS A 673 0.05 60.52 98.29
C LYS A 673 -0.47 59.40 99.19
N ALA A 674 -0.44 58.15 98.71
CA ALA A 674 -0.86 56.97 99.47
C ALA A 674 0.04 56.69 100.68
N THR A 675 1.35 56.98 100.59
CA THR A 675 2.27 56.84 101.72
C THR A 675 2.18 58.01 102.69
N ALA A 676 1.88 59.24 102.22
CA ALA A 676 1.77 60.44 103.06
C ALA A 676 0.75 60.34 104.21
N SER A 677 -0.26 59.47 104.10
CA SER A 677 -1.25 59.21 105.16
C SER A 677 -0.71 58.40 106.34
N LYS A 678 0.44 57.72 106.20
CA LYS A 678 1.04 56.84 107.21
C LYS A 678 1.91 57.60 108.24
N PRO A 679 2.12 57.07 109.45
CA PRO A 679 3.01 57.69 110.44
C PRO A 679 4.47 57.77 109.94
N VAL A 680 5.16 58.89 110.20
CA VAL A 680 6.55 59.16 109.75
C VAL A 680 7.53 58.04 110.14
N LYS A 681 7.35 57.41 111.32
CA LYS A 681 8.19 56.29 111.77
C LYS A 681 8.05 55.03 110.90
N GLN A 682 6.84 54.76 110.40
CA GLN A 682 6.55 53.63 109.51
C GLN A 682 7.01 53.92 108.09
N GLN A 683 6.81 55.16 107.61
CA GLN A 683 7.36 55.63 106.32
C GLN A 683 8.89 55.51 106.30
N TRP A 684 9.59 55.93 107.37
CA TRP A 684 11.05 55.81 107.46
C TRP A 684 11.54 54.36 107.46
N GLY A 685 10.79 53.44 108.06
CA GLY A 685 11.08 52.00 108.01
C GLY A 685 10.96 51.43 106.60
N ALA A 686 9.87 51.75 105.91
CA ALA A 686 9.62 51.33 104.52
C ALA A 686 10.65 51.93 103.55
N PHE A 687 10.96 53.22 103.69
CA PHE A 687 11.98 53.92 102.90
C PHE A 687 13.35 53.23 102.99
N LYS A 688 13.81 52.87 104.20
CA LYS A 688 15.10 52.18 104.38
C LYS A 688 15.14 50.83 103.65
N GLU A 689 14.05 50.08 103.70
CA GLU A 689 13.97 48.77 103.05
C GLU A 689 13.88 48.90 101.53
N GLN A 690 13.10 49.87 101.03
CA GLN A 690 13.03 50.19 99.60
C GLN A 690 14.38 50.68 99.07
N LEU A 691 15.06 51.60 99.77
CA LEU A 691 16.41 52.06 99.42
C LEU A 691 17.39 50.88 99.32
N ARG A 692 17.35 49.94 100.28
CA ARG A 692 18.20 48.74 100.27
C ARG A 692 17.87 47.82 99.08
N LYS A 693 16.59 47.53 98.87
CA LYS A 693 16.11 46.62 97.81
C LYS A 693 16.39 47.16 96.42
N THR A 694 16.07 48.43 96.15
CA THR A 694 16.29 49.07 94.85
C THR A 694 17.79 49.25 94.56
N THR A 695 18.61 49.57 95.58
CA THR A 695 20.09 49.59 95.41
C THR A 695 20.63 48.20 95.04
N TYR A 696 20.12 47.13 95.67
CA TYR A 696 20.50 45.77 95.34
C TYR A 696 20.08 45.39 93.90
N ASN A 697 18.84 45.70 93.51
CA ASN A 697 18.34 45.42 92.16
C ASN A 697 19.12 46.18 91.08
N LEU A 698 19.55 47.42 91.32
CA LEU A 698 20.43 48.16 90.41
C LEU A 698 21.82 47.53 90.28
N LYS A 699 22.37 46.96 91.36
CA LYS A 699 23.64 46.22 91.29
C LYS A 699 23.49 44.93 90.49
N LEU A 700 22.40 44.19 90.70
CA LEU A 700 22.08 43.01 89.91
C LEU A 700 21.94 43.35 88.42
N LEU A 701 21.32 44.49 88.12
CA LEU A 701 21.22 44.99 86.75
C LEU A 701 22.60 45.33 86.15
N GLN A 702 23.49 45.95 86.93
CA GLN A 702 24.86 46.24 86.52
C GLN A 702 25.64 44.97 86.15
N GLU A 703 25.38 43.85 86.82
CA GLU A 703 25.97 42.54 86.53
C GLU A 703 25.33 41.89 85.29
N ALA A 704 24.03 42.07 85.08
CA ALA A 704 23.31 41.52 83.93
C ALA A 704 23.60 42.26 82.61
N LEU A 705 23.82 43.58 82.66
CA LEU A 705 24.14 44.40 81.49
C LEU A 705 25.65 44.53 81.33
N MET A 706 26.23 43.80 80.38
CA MET A 706 27.62 44.01 79.97
C MET A 706 27.79 45.40 79.31
N PRO A 707 28.97 46.02 79.32
CA PRO A 707 29.22 47.20 78.50
C PRO A 707 29.04 46.87 77.00
N VAL A 708 28.50 47.80 76.20
CA VAL A 708 28.33 47.57 74.75
C VAL A 708 29.66 47.26 74.05
N SER A 709 30.78 47.79 74.55
CA SER A 709 32.14 47.47 74.09
C SER A 709 32.56 46.00 74.26
N ALA A 710 31.89 45.26 75.15
CA ALA A 710 32.13 43.85 75.39
C ALA A 710 31.21 42.94 74.55
N LEU A 711 30.23 43.50 73.83
CA LEU A 711 29.33 42.75 72.96
C LEU A 711 30.01 42.38 71.64
N ASP A 712 29.67 41.21 71.11
CA ASP A 712 30.02 40.82 69.74
C ASP A 712 28.99 41.37 68.75
N LEU A 713 29.15 42.63 68.37
CA LEU A 713 28.31 43.30 67.38
C LEU A 713 28.57 42.81 65.93
N GLY A 714 29.66 42.07 65.71
CA GLY A 714 30.07 41.54 64.40
C GLY A 714 29.62 40.11 64.11
N GLY A 715 28.96 39.45 65.08
CA GLY A 715 28.45 38.08 64.96
C GLY A 715 27.33 37.88 63.93
N SER A 716 26.74 36.68 63.90
CA SER A 716 25.64 36.38 62.96
C SER A 716 24.36 37.17 63.25
N LEU A 717 23.50 37.35 62.25
CA LEU A 717 22.17 37.98 62.45
C LEU A 717 21.39 37.28 63.57
N GLN A 718 21.45 35.95 63.66
CA GLN A 718 20.79 35.17 64.72
C GLN A 718 21.31 35.52 66.12
N THR A 719 22.62 35.75 66.25
CA THR A 719 23.25 36.16 67.51
C THR A 719 22.76 37.53 67.94
N ILE A 720 22.70 38.48 66.99
CA ILE A 720 22.24 39.85 67.24
C ILE A 720 20.74 39.90 67.55
N LEU A 721 19.90 39.16 66.83
CA LEU A 721 18.46 39.02 67.14
C LEU A 721 18.24 38.39 68.52
N GLY A 722 19.10 37.43 68.91
CA GLY A 722 19.10 36.87 70.27
C GLY A 722 19.43 37.90 71.35
N LEU A 723 20.34 38.84 71.07
CA LEU A 723 20.65 39.96 71.95
C LEU A 723 19.49 40.97 72.01
N GLN A 724 18.90 41.31 70.87
CA GLN A 724 17.71 42.18 70.78
C GLN A 724 16.54 41.61 71.58
N LYS A 725 16.25 40.32 71.45
CA LYS A 725 15.19 39.66 72.20
C LYS A 725 15.40 39.77 73.72
N LYS A 726 16.60 39.44 74.20
CA LYS A 726 16.95 39.55 75.62
C LYS A 726 16.85 41.00 76.11
N TRP A 727 17.27 41.96 75.29
CA TRP A 727 17.15 43.38 75.58
C TRP A 727 15.68 43.81 75.70
N SER A 728 14.84 43.44 74.73
CA SER A 728 13.40 43.72 74.73
C SER A 728 12.69 43.15 75.97
N GLU A 729 13.04 41.93 76.40
CA GLU A 729 12.50 41.32 77.63
C GLU A 729 12.91 42.09 78.91
N MET A 730 14.06 42.78 78.89
CA MET A 730 14.57 43.54 80.03
C MET A 730 13.97 44.96 80.13
N LYS A 731 13.67 45.64 79.00
CA LYS A 731 13.18 47.04 78.97
C LYS A 731 12.07 47.37 80.01
N PRO A 732 11.01 46.56 80.20
CA PRO A 732 9.96 46.86 81.17
C PRO A 732 10.48 46.92 82.61
N HIS A 733 11.37 45.99 82.97
CA HIS A 733 12.01 45.93 84.28
C HIS A 733 12.95 47.12 84.51
N LEU A 734 13.66 47.57 83.47
CA LEU A 734 14.51 48.76 83.52
C LEU A 734 13.70 50.02 83.78
N GLN A 735 12.58 50.19 83.07
CA GLN A 735 11.69 51.32 83.24
C GLN A 735 11.08 51.33 84.66
N GLN A 736 10.67 50.17 85.17
CA GLN A 736 10.19 50.06 86.54
C GLN A 736 11.25 50.49 87.57
N LEU A 737 12.48 50.00 87.42
CA LEU A 737 13.57 50.34 88.33
C LEU A 737 13.93 51.83 88.29
N ASN A 738 13.85 52.45 87.11
CA ASN A 738 14.01 53.90 86.93
C ASN A 738 12.95 54.69 87.73
N VAL A 739 11.68 54.27 87.65
CA VAL A 739 10.57 54.90 88.40
C VAL A 739 10.73 54.69 89.91
N GLU A 740 11.18 53.51 90.35
CA GLU A 740 11.45 53.23 91.76
C GLU A 740 12.56 54.12 92.35
N VAL A 741 13.64 54.38 91.59
CA VAL A 741 14.70 55.30 92.02
C VAL A 741 14.16 56.73 92.14
N GLN A 742 13.41 57.21 91.15
CA GLN A 742 12.79 58.54 91.21
C GLN A 742 11.83 58.68 92.39
N TYR A 743 11.05 57.63 92.68
CA TYR A 743 10.18 57.57 93.85
C TYR A 743 10.98 57.71 95.16
N ILE A 744 12.06 56.93 95.32
CA ILE A 744 12.92 56.99 96.52
C ILE A 744 13.53 58.38 96.70
N VAL A 745 13.98 59.03 95.62
CA VAL A 745 14.52 60.39 95.68
C VAL A 745 13.45 61.38 96.17
N LYS A 746 12.26 61.38 95.58
CA LYS A 746 11.16 62.27 95.99
C LYS A 746 10.63 61.98 97.40
N GLU A 747 10.50 60.71 97.77
CA GLU A 747 10.10 60.30 99.12
C GLU A 747 11.13 60.77 100.16
N SER A 748 12.43 60.73 99.83
CA SER A 748 13.48 61.25 100.71
C SER A 748 13.42 62.76 100.90
N GLU A 749 13.06 63.52 99.86
CA GLU A 749 12.87 64.98 99.92
C GLU A 749 11.66 65.32 100.81
N GLU A 750 10.53 64.63 100.63
CA GLU A 750 9.34 64.79 101.47
C GLU A 750 9.58 64.43 102.94
N LEU A 751 10.26 63.31 103.20
CA LEU A 751 10.58 62.88 104.57
C LEU A 751 11.58 63.82 105.25
N THR A 752 12.51 64.40 104.49
CA THR A 752 13.42 65.45 104.99
C THR A 752 12.64 66.71 105.37
N GLY A 753 11.68 67.13 104.53
CA GLY A 753 10.77 68.25 104.83
C GLY A 753 9.86 68.00 106.05
N LYS A 754 9.52 66.74 106.34
CA LYS A 754 8.72 66.30 107.51
C LYS A 754 9.57 66.02 108.78
N GLY A 755 10.88 66.27 108.75
CA GLY A 755 11.77 66.17 109.92
C GLY A 755 12.34 64.77 110.22
N ALA A 756 12.31 63.83 109.28
CA ALA A 756 12.89 62.49 109.45
C ALA A 756 14.45 62.50 109.41
N PRO A 757 15.15 61.52 110.01
CA PRO A 757 16.62 61.48 110.07
C PRO A 757 17.26 61.00 108.75
N VAL A 758 16.85 61.57 107.61
CA VAL A 758 17.31 61.20 106.27
C VAL A 758 18.83 61.40 106.08
N LYS A 759 19.42 62.35 106.83
CA LYS A 759 20.87 62.62 106.81
C LYS A 759 21.74 61.39 107.10
N GLU A 760 21.28 60.45 107.94
CA GLU A 760 21.99 59.20 108.28
C GLU A 760 22.17 58.26 107.08
N LYS A 761 21.29 58.36 106.09
CA LYS A 761 21.31 57.55 104.87
C LYS A 761 21.68 58.34 103.61
N SER A 762 22.06 59.59 103.77
CA SER A 762 22.42 60.49 102.65
C SER A 762 23.52 59.93 101.75
N GLN A 763 24.50 59.22 102.31
CA GLN A 763 25.56 58.57 101.52
C GLN A 763 25.02 57.40 100.67
N GLN A 764 24.14 56.57 101.22
CA GLN A 764 23.51 55.46 100.47
C GLN A 764 22.58 55.97 99.37
N LEU A 765 21.90 57.10 99.61
CA LEU A 765 21.08 57.76 98.60
C LEU A 765 21.94 58.33 97.46
N LYS A 766 23.10 58.96 97.77
CA LYS A 766 24.05 59.42 96.75
C LYS A 766 24.62 58.26 95.93
N GLU A 767 24.94 57.14 96.57
CA GLU A 767 25.40 55.92 95.89
C GLU A 767 24.34 55.34 94.95
N LEU A 768 23.06 55.31 95.38
CA LEU A 768 21.93 54.90 94.54
C LEU A 768 21.81 55.78 93.30
N ILE A 769 21.82 57.12 93.46
CA ILE A 769 21.70 58.08 92.36
C ILE A 769 22.86 57.94 91.38
N HIS A 770 24.10 57.83 91.88
CA HIS A 770 25.28 57.65 91.03
C HIS A 770 25.23 56.31 90.27
N LEU A 771 24.82 55.23 90.93
CA LEU A 771 24.67 53.92 90.29
C LEU A 771 23.58 53.94 89.22
N HIS A 772 22.45 54.58 89.50
CA HIS A 772 21.33 54.76 88.58
C HIS A 772 21.74 55.58 87.35
N GLN A 773 22.46 56.69 87.52
CA GLN A 773 22.97 57.51 86.41
C GLN A 773 23.89 56.69 85.50
N LYS A 774 24.81 55.90 86.08
CA LYS A 774 25.70 55.02 85.31
C LYS A 774 24.95 53.92 84.55
N GLN A 775 23.86 53.39 85.11
CA GLN A 775 23.03 52.41 84.41
C GLN A 775 22.17 53.07 83.32
N GLN A 776 21.67 54.29 83.52
CA GLN A 776 20.94 55.03 82.48
C GLN A 776 21.83 55.31 81.26
N GLU A 777 23.08 55.70 81.46
CA GLU A 777 24.06 55.86 80.37
C GLU A 777 24.23 54.55 79.59
N ARG A 778 24.39 53.42 80.30
CA ARG A 778 24.53 52.10 79.67
C ARG A 778 23.27 51.67 78.91
N ILE A 779 22.08 51.94 79.47
CA ILE A 779 20.80 51.66 78.81
C ILE A 779 20.69 52.46 77.51
N GLN A 780 21.07 53.74 77.55
CA GLN A 780 21.05 54.61 76.37
C GLN A 780 22.00 54.12 75.28
N ASP A 781 23.18 53.61 75.65
CA ASP A 781 24.13 53.00 74.71
C ASP A 781 23.53 51.76 74.03
N TYR A 782 22.81 50.91 74.77
CA TYR A 782 22.13 49.74 74.23
C TYR A 782 21.00 50.13 73.26
N GLU A 783 20.17 51.12 73.62
CA GLU A 783 19.07 51.58 72.77
C GLU A 783 19.58 52.21 71.46
N ASP A 784 20.66 52.99 71.52
CA ASP A 784 21.23 53.64 70.34
C ASP A 784 21.92 52.65 69.39
N ILE A 785 22.62 51.64 69.93
CA ILE A 785 23.48 50.75 69.13
C ILE A 785 22.73 49.50 68.65
N LEU A 786 21.95 48.84 69.50
CA LEU A 786 21.42 47.51 69.20
C LEU A 786 20.44 47.52 68.02
N TYR A 787 19.58 48.54 67.94
CA TYR A 787 18.65 48.71 66.81
C TYR A 787 19.38 48.90 65.48
N LYS A 788 20.39 49.79 65.44
CA LYS A 788 21.18 50.07 64.23
C LYS A 788 21.96 48.83 63.77
N VAL A 789 22.50 48.06 64.71
CA VAL A 789 23.24 46.82 64.40
C VAL A 789 22.30 45.74 63.84
N VAL A 790 21.10 45.57 64.41
CA VAL A 790 20.07 44.67 63.87
C VAL A 790 19.72 45.03 62.42
N GLN A 791 19.44 46.31 62.16
CA GLN A 791 19.13 46.80 60.82
C GLN A 791 20.28 46.54 59.83
N PHE A 792 21.52 46.83 60.23
CA PHE A 792 22.69 46.59 59.39
C PHE A 792 22.82 45.12 58.98
N HIS A 793 22.68 44.19 59.92
CA HIS A 793 22.79 42.76 59.61
C HIS A 793 21.64 42.25 58.74
N GLN A 794 20.43 42.76 58.92
CA GLN A 794 19.28 42.41 58.06
C GLN A 794 19.45 42.92 56.63
N VAL A 795 19.92 44.16 56.46
CA VAL A 795 20.25 44.71 55.13
C VAL A 795 21.38 43.91 54.48
N LYS A 796 22.41 43.55 55.24
CA LYS A 796 23.55 42.74 54.77
C LYS A 796 23.11 41.36 54.27
N GLU A 797 22.27 40.63 55.02
CA GLU A 797 21.72 39.34 54.60
C GLU A 797 20.88 39.48 53.32
N LYS A 798 19.96 40.45 53.28
CA LYS A 798 19.11 40.72 52.10
C LYS A 798 19.95 41.04 50.86
N LEU A 799 20.98 41.87 51.01
CA LEU A 799 21.92 42.20 49.95
C LEU A 799 22.71 40.96 49.48
N GLY A 800 23.17 40.12 50.41
CA GLY A 800 23.85 38.86 50.12
C GLY A 800 22.98 37.89 49.31
N HIS A 801 21.69 37.77 49.65
CA HIS A 801 20.74 36.96 48.90
C HIS A 801 20.51 37.48 47.47
N LEU A 802 20.38 38.80 47.29
CA LEU A 802 20.17 39.40 45.96
C LEU A 802 21.40 39.27 45.05
N ILE A 803 22.61 39.42 45.62
CA ILE A 803 23.87 39.23 44.88
C ILE A 803 24.01 37.77 44.45
N LYS A 804 23.84 36.80 45.36
CA LYS A 804 23.88 35.37 45.02
C LYS A 804 22.85 35.01 43.95
N SER A 805 21.62 35.52 44.06
CA SER A 805 20.58 35.31 43.05
C SER A 805 20.99 35.87 41.69
N ARG A 806 21.68 37.00 41.64
CA ARG A 806 22.18 37.57 40.37
C ARG A 806 23.32 36.74 39.78
N GLU A 807 24.26 36.26 40.60
CA GLU A 807 25.36 35.40 40.15
C GLU A 807 24.84 34.09 39.55
N MET A 808 23.79 33.51 40.14
CA MET A 808 23.14 32.30 39.60
C MET A 808 22.44 32.56 38.26
N GLU A 809 21.79 33.72 38.09
CA GLU A 809 21.17 34.12 36.81
C GLU A 809 22.21 34.34 35.68
N PHE A 810 23.46 34.71 36.01
CA PHE A 810 24.55 34.84 35.02
C PHE A 810 25.17 33.50 34.62
N LEU A 811 25.08 32.47 35.47
CA LEU A 811 25.60 31.13 35.18
C LEU A 811 24.66 30.31 34.29
N GLU A 812 23.38 30.66 34.26
CA GLU A 812 22.43 30.16 33.27
C GLU A 812 22.66 30.89 31.94
N GLN A 813 23.16 30.16 30.93
CA GLN A 813 23.30 30.72 29.58
C GLN A 813 21.96 31.25 29.07
N PRO A 814 21.90 32.43 28.43
CA PRO A 814 20.69 32.86 27.74
C PRO A 814 20.46 31.91 26.57
N LYS A 815 19.53 30.96 26.74
CA LYS A 815 18.97 30.23 25.59
C LYS A 815 18.21 31.24 24.74
N GLU A 816 18.38 31.14 23.42
CA GLU A 816 17.82 32.03 22.40
C GLU A 816 16.40 32.47 22.77
N LEU A 817 16.28 33.72 23.24
CA LEU A 817 15.00 34.38 23.46
C LEU A 817 14.43 34.69 22.07
N GLU A 818 13.45 33.92 21.63
CA GLU A 818 12.82 34.10 20.31
C GLU A 818 11.99 35.40 20.22
N ASP A 819 11.63 36.02 21.35
CA ASP A 819 10.77 37.20 21.41
C ASP A 819 11.49 38.45 21.97
N GLY A 820 11.51 39.53 21.18
CA GLY A 820 12.03 40.84 21.59
C GLY A 820 11.28 41.46 22.77
N HIS A 821 10.02 41.08 23.00
CA HIS A 821 9.27 41.53 24.18
C HIS A 821 9.81 40.92 25.47
N GLU A 822 10.19 39.64 25.45
CA GLU A 822 10.71 38.91 26.60
C GLU A 822 12.10 39.43 27.02
N ALA A 823 12.97 39.71 26.04
CA ALA A 823 14.26 40.35 26.28
C ALA A 823 14.11 41.75 26.94
N GLN A 824 13.11 42.53 26.51
CA GLN A 824 12.84 43.85 27.09
C GLN A 824 12.33 43.77 28.53
N VAL A 825 11.49 42.77 28.84
CA VAL A 825 10.99 42.51 30.20
C VAL A 825 12.13 42.06 31.12
N GLN A 826 12.99 41.15 30.64
CA GLN A 826 14.15 40.67 31.41
C GLN A 826 15.18 41.79 31.66
N LEU A 827 15.42 42.66 30.67
CA LEU A 827 16.28 43.84 30.83
C LEU A 827 15.73 44.80 31.89
N SER A 828 14.43 45.10 31.83
CA SER A 828 13.76 46.00 32.80
C SER A 828 13.88 45.44 34.22
N ARG A 829 13.70 44.13 34.40
CA ARG A 829 13.86 43.45 35.70
C ARG A 829 15.29 43.47 36.21
N SER A 830 16.26 43.25 35.33
CA SER A 830 17.68 43.33 35.69
C SER A 830 18.05 44.74 36.15
N GLN A 831 17.53 45.77 35.47
CA GLN A 831 17.70 47.18 35.86
C GLN A 831 17.06 47.50 37.22
N GLU A 832 15.83 47.02 37.48
CA GLU A 832 15.16 47.19 38.77
C GLU A 832 15.91 46.48 39.91
N LYS A 833 16.37 45.24 39.66
CA LYS A 833 17.17 44.47 40.63
C LYS A 833 18.49 45.17 40.94
N GLN A 834 19.17 45.71 39.93
CA GLN A 834 20.37 46.51 40.09
C GLN A 834 20.11 47.77 40.93
N ALA A 835 19.04 48.51 40.62
CA ALA A 835 18.67 49.71 41.39
C ALA A 835 18.38 49.36 42.86
N HIS A 836 17.75 48.21 43.13
CA HIS A 836 17.50 47.75 44.49
C HIS A 836 18.78 47.36 45.24
N ILE A 837 19.71 46.65 44.58
CA ILE A 837 21.03 46.32 45.15
C ILE A 837 21.78 47.61 45.51
N GLU A 838 21.78 48.61 44.63
CA GLU A 838 22.43 49.90 44.89
C GLU A 838 21.79 50.66 46.07
N GLN A 839 20.46 50.62 46.19
CA GLN A 839 19.73 51.21 47.31
C GLN A 839 20.13 50.53 48.64
N LEU A 840 20.07 49.20 48.70
CA LEU A 840 20.42 48.45 49.92
C LEU A 840 21.90 48.59 50.27
N HIS A 841 22.78 48.64 49.27
CA HIS A 841 24.20 48.91 49.49
C HIS A 841 24.43 50.30 50.11
N LYS A 842 23.75 51.35 49.61
CA LYS A 842 23.82 52.69 50.20
C LYS A 842 23.28 52.71 51.64
N LEU A 843 22.19 51.99 51.90
CA LEU A 843 21.60 51.86 53.24
C LEU A 843 22.55 51.10 54.20
N ALA A 844 23.18 50.01 53.74
CA ALA A 844 24.16 49.27 54.54
C ALA A 844 25.36 50.15 54.91
N LEU A 845 25.85 50.96 53.97
CA LEU A 845 26.94 51.91 54.23
C LEU A 845 26.54 52.98 55.24
N SER A 846 25.34 53.58 55.11
CA SER A 846 24.88 54.60 56.07
C SER A 846 24.71 54.00 57.46
N LEU A 847 24.05 52.85 57.58
CA LEU A 847 23.87 52.15 58.86
C LEU A 847 25.21 51.74 59.47
N GLY A 848 26.16 51.27 58.66
CA GLY A 848 27.51 50.93 59.13
C GLY A 848 28.25 52.15 59.70
N VAL A 849 28.15 53.29 59.03
CA VAL A 849 28.71 54.58 59.52
C VAL A 849 28.02 55.02 60.80
N ASP A 850 26.69 54.89 60.89
CA ASP A 850 25.92 55.25 62.08
C ASP A 850 26.27 54.37 63.29
N VAL A 851 26.44 53.06 63.08
CA VAL A 851 26.90 52.12 64.11
C VAL A 851 28.31 52.48 64.59
N ILE A 852 29.24 52.74 63.67
CA ILE A 852 30.62 53.17 64.02
C ILE A 852 30.57 54.46 64.84
N SER A 853 29.78 55.44 64.40
CA SER A 853 29.68 56.75 65.04
C SER A 853 29.08 56.65 66.44
N SER A 854 28.06 55.81 66.65
CA SER A 854 27.47 55.54 67.96
C SER A 854 28.45 54.85 68.91
N VAL A 855 29.27 53.91 68.42
CA VAL A 855 30.28 53.20 69.23
C VAL A 855 31.49 54.09 69.57
N GLN A 856 31.81 55.08 68.71
CA GLN A 856 32.96 55.98 68.89
C GLN A 856 32.65 57.24 69.72
N ARG A 857 31.40 57.46 70.15
CA ARG A 857 31.07 58.61 71.00
C ARG A 857 31.89 58.58 72.29
N PRO A 858 32.57 59.68 72.67
CA PRO A 858 33.27 59.74 73.95
C PRO A 858 32.23 59.74 75.07
N VAL A 859 32.18 58.67 75.85
CA VAL A 859 31.44 58.63 77.12
C VAL A 859 32.03 59.74 78.00
N SER A 860 31.24 60.77 78.29
CA SER A 860 31.64 61.90 79.12
C SER A 860 31.70 61.48 80.59
N ASN A 861 32.79 60.77 80.96
CA ASN A 861 33.38 60.78 82.30
C ASN A 861 34.80 60.22 82.22
N LEU A 862 35.77 61.04 82.63
CA LEU A 862 37.20 60.71 82.73
C LEU A 862 37.40 59.60 83.77
N GLU A 863 37.37 58.34 83.34
CA GLU A 863 38.13 57.24 83.92
C GLU A 863 38.00 56.01 83.02
N HIS A 864 39.03 55.83 82.17
CA HIS A 864 39.43 54.65 81.37
C HIS A 864 39.76 55.01 79.91
N HIS A 865 40.81 55.82 79.74
CA HIS A 865 41.44 56.08 78.44
C HIS A 865 42.44 55.00 77.98
N HIS A 866 42.30 53.72 78.39
CA HIS A 866 43.32 52.69 78.08
C HIS A 866 42.80 51.37 77.50
N SER A 867 41.60 51.35 76.91
CA SER A 867 41.08 50.15 76.21
C SER A 867 40.41 50.45 74.86
N TYR A 868 40.68 51.60 74.25
CA TYR A 868 40.05 52.01 72.99
C TYR A 868 40.89 51.75 71.72
N LEU A 869 41.99 50.97 71.81
CA LEU A 869 42.86 50.70 70.65
C LEU A 869 43.14 49.22 70.37
N THR A 870 42.60 48.27 71.15
CA THR A 870 42.90 46.82 70.99
C THR A 870 41.69 45.98 70.56
N LYS A 871 40.80 46.58 69.76
CA LYS A 871 39.89 45.87 68.86
C LYS A 871 39.68 46.63 67.53
N ALA A 872 40.56 47.58 67.21
CA ALA A 872 40.56 48.28 65.92
C ALA A 872 40.93 47.37 64.74
N GLU A 873 41.45 46.16 64.99
CA GLU A 873 41.75 45.16 63.95
C GLU A 873 40.55 44.28 63.56
N SER A 874 39.39 44.40 64.21
CA SER A 874 38.13 43.77 63.75
C SER A 874 37.21 44.71 62.95
N TRP A 875 37.58 45.99 62.79
CA TRP A 875 36.78 46.97 62.03
C TRP A 875 37.21 47.13 60.57
N VAL A 876 38.11 46.26 60.08
CA VAL A 876 38.41 46.13 58.64
C VAL A 876 37.24 45.50 57.86
N ILE A 877 36.23 44.93 58.54
CA ILE A 877 35.04 44.35 57.90
C ILE A 877 33.99 45.41 57.54
N ILE A 878 34.00 46.61 58.15
CA ILE A 878 33.03 47.67 57.82
C ILE A 878 33.54 48.62 56.71
N ILE A 879 34.85 48.64 56.42
CA ILE A 879 35.47 49.50 55.39
C ILE A 879 36.06 48.70 54.20
N SER A 880 35.80 47.40 54.08
CA SER A 880 36.22 46.60 52.91
C SER A 880 35.14 46.45 51.82
N MET A 881 34.19 47.38 51.73
CA MET A 881 33.44 47.61 50.49
C MET A 881 34.06 48.78 49.73
N LYS A 882 35.27 48.58 49.18
CA LYS A 882 35.79 49.48 48.14
C LYS A 882 35.36 48.97 46.75
N PRO A 883 34.79 49.85 45.89
CA PRO A 883 34.40 49.51 44.53
C PRO A 883 35.66 49.41 43.66
N GLY A 884 35.80 48.33 42.87
CA GLY A 884 37.02 48.20 42.07
C GLY A 884 37.20 46.94 41.24
N ARG A 885 36.17 46.55 40.47
CA ARG A 885 36.23 46.04 39.08
C ARG A 885 34.85 45.47 38.74
N LEU A 886 33.98 46.34 38.23
CA LEU A 886 33.15 45.92 37.10
C LEU A 886 34.16 45.54 35.99
N PRO A 887 34.18 44.31 35.47
CA PRO A 887 34.71 44.10 34.14
C PRO A 887 33.74 44.83 33.22
N SER A 888 34.16 45.97 32.70
CA SER A 888 33.62 46.52 31.48
C SER A 888 33.98 45.56 30.34
N THR A 889 33.23 44.46 30.21
CA THR A 889 33.08 43.60 29.03
C THR A 889 32.19 42.41 29.40
N CYS A 890 31.17 42.20 28.55
CA CYS A 890 30.07 41.21 28.58
C CYS A 890 28.82 41.66 29.33
#